data_AF-M1K4I3-F1
#
_entry.id   AF-M1K4I3-F1
#
_cell.length_a   1.000
_cell.length_b   1.000
_cell.length_c   1.000
_cell.angle_alpha   90.00
_cell.angle_beta   90.00
_cell.angle_gamma   90.00
#
_symmetry.space_group_name_H-M   'P 1'
#
loop_
_entity.id
_entity.type
_entity.pdbx_description
1 polymer ?
#
loop_
_entity_poly.entity_id
_entity_poly.type
_entity_poly.pdbx_seq_one_letter_code
_entity_poly.pdbx_strand_id
1 'polypeptide(L)'
;MSQETPASQTEAQIKTKRRISPFWLLPLIALMIAGWLIWNSYEDRGNTVTIDFMSADGIVPGRTPVRYQGVEVGTVQDISLSKDLRKIEVRVSIKSDMKDALREETQFWLVTPKASLAGVSGLDALVGGNYIGMMPGKGEERDHFVALDTQPKYRLDNGDLMIHLNAPDLGSLNSGSLVYFRKIPVGRVYDYSINPNKQGVTIDVLVERRFTNLVKKGSRFWNVSGVNADISLSGAKVKLESLAALVNGAIAFDSPDDSTVAEQDDTFGLYTDLAHSQRGVIVKLELPSGEGLKANATPLMYQGLEVGELTKLNLEPGGKVTGEMTVDPSVVTLLRDGTRIELRSPKLSLSDANISSLLTGKTFELVPGTGESRSEFVVVPGEKALLHEPDVLTFTLTAPESYGIDAGQPLILHGVQVGQVIERKLTSKGVEFTVAVDPQHRDLVQGDSKFVVNSRVDVKVGLDGVEFLGASASEWLSGGIRILPGSKGEMKSSYPLYANLEKAVENSLSDLPTTTLSLRAETLPDVQAGSVVLYRKFEVGEVITVRPRADAFDIDLHIKPEYRNLLTSNSVFWAEGGAKVQLNGSGLTVQASPLSRALKGAISFDNLSGASASQRKGDKRILYASETAARAVGGQITLHAFDAGKLAAGMPIRYLGIDIGQIQTLELLTSRNEVQAKAVLYPEYVQTFARGGTRFSVITPQISAAGVEHLDTILQPYINVEPGRGNPRRDFELQEATITDSRYLDGLSIVLEVPEAGSLAIGTPVLFRGIEVGTVTGMTLGTLSDRVMIALRISQRYQHLVRNNSVFWLASGYSLDFGLTGGVVKTGTFNQFIRGGIAFATPPGTPLAPKAQAGKHFLLLESEPKEWREWGTALPR
;
A
#
# COMPACT_ATOMS: atom_id res chain seq x y z
N MET A 1 70.53 -168.58 -86.22
CA MET A 1 70.08 -168.04 -87.53
C MET A 1 68.64 -167.57 -87.34
N SER A 2 68.13 -166.41 -87.81
CA SER A 2 68.35 -165.65 -89.07
C SER A 2 67.88 -164.15 -89.00
N GLN A 3 68.49 -163.27 -89.84
CA GLN A 3 68.05 -162.07 -90.67
C GLN A 3 67.06 -160.96 -90.16
N GLU A 4 66.92 -159.73 -90.72
CA GLU A 4 67.69 -158.65 -91.41
C GLU A 4 66.73 -157.44 -91.72
N THR A 5 67.26 -156.23 -92.03
CA THR A 5 66.74 -155.10 -92.92
C THR A 5 66.16 -153.75 -92.34
N PRO A 6 66.46 -152.54 -92.91
CA PRO A 6 66.18 -151.17 -92.36
C PRO A 6 65.39 -150.15 -93.25
N ALA A 7 64.96 -148.97 -92.72
CA ALA A 7 64.61 -147.68 -93.40
C ALA A 7 64.23 -146.58 -92.35
N SER A 8 64.84 -145.39 -92.20
CA SER A 8 64.88 -144.07 -92.93
C SER A 8 64.05 -142.93 -92.28
N GLN A 9 64.56 -141.69 -92.39
CA GLN A 9 64.39 -140.49 -91.53
C GLN A 9 63.21 -139.54 -91.88
N THR A 10 62.81 -138.67 -90.93
CA THR A 10 62.02 -137.43 -91.17
C THR A 10 62.33 -136.35 -90.13
N GLU A 11 62.67 -135.14 -90.57
CA GLU A 11 62.95 -133.93 -89.77
C GLU A 11 61.67 -133.19 -89.30
N ALA A 12 61.75 -132.46 -88.17
CA ALA A 12 60.74 -131.46 -87.79
C ALA A 12 61.36 -130.21 -87.11
N GLN A 13 61.12 -129.03 -87.69
CA GLN A 13 61.50 -127.71 -87.17
C GLN A 13 60.49 -127.21 -86.12
N ILE A 14 60.95 -126.63 -85.00
CA ILE A 14 60.10 -125.93 -84.02
C ILE A 14 60.61 -124.49 -83.80
N LYS A 15 59.78 -123.51 -84.18
CA LYS A 15 59.93 -122.05 -83.98
C LYS A 15 59.43 -121.62 -82.59
N THR A 16 60.20 -120.82 -81.87
CA THR A 16 59.81 -120.16 -80.61
C THR A 16 59.19 -118.77 -80.88
N LYS A 17 57.98 -118.53 -80.36
CA LYS A 17 57.29 -117.22 -80.36
C LYS A 17 57.08 -116.76 -78.91
N ARG A 18 57.81 -115.73 -78.47
CA ARG A 18 57.51 -114.99 -77.22
C ARG A 18 56.51 -113.88 -77.53
N ARG A 19 55.30 -113.96 -76.98
CA ARG A 19 54.36 -112.83 -76.86
C ARG A 19 54.21 -112.50 -75.38
N ILE A 20 54.49 -111.25 -75.00
CA ILE A 20 54.18 -110.71 -73.68
C ILE A 20 52.66 -110.44 -73.67
N SER A 21 51.95 -110.96 -72.67
CA SER A 21 50.50 -110.83 -72.54
C SER A 21 50.11 -109.35 -72.32
N PRO A 22 49.05 -108.81 -72.97
CA PRO A 22 48.55 -107.44 -72.76
C PRO A 22 48.14 -107.12 -71.32
N PHE A 23 48.01 -108.13 -70.45
CA PHE A 23 47.63 -107.95 -69.05
C PHE A 23 48.69 -107.20 -68.22
N TRP A 24 49.95 -107.09 -68.70
CA TRP A 24 51.02 -106.34 -68.04
C TRP A 24 51.05 -104.83 -68.34
N LEU A 25 50.15 -104.33 -69.19
CA LEU A 25 49.99 -102.89 -69.45
C LEU A 25 49.22 -102.17 -68.33
N LEU A 26 48.33 -102.87 -67.65
CA LEU A 26 47.47 -102.30 -66.59
C LEU A 26 48.26 -101.81 -65.36
N PRO A 27 49.26 -102.56 -64.83
CA PRO A 27 50.10 -102.09 -63.72
C PRO A 27 50.96 -100.88 -64.11
N LEU A 28 51.46 -100.82 -65.35
CA LEU A 28 52.28 -99.72 -65.83
C LEU A 28 51.46 -98.43 -65.98
N ILE A 29 50.24 -98.52 -66.50
CA ILE A 29 49.32 -97.37 -66.59
C ILE A 29 48.91 -96.90 -65.20
N ALA A 30 48.59 -97.82 -64.28
CA ALA A 30 48.29 -97.46 -62.89
C ALA A 30 49.47 -96.75 -62.20
N LEU A 31 50.70 -97.17 -62.47
CA LEU A 31 51.91 -96.54 -61.93
C LEU A 31 52.15 -95.14 -62.54
N MET A 32 51.88 -94.94 -63.83
CA MET A 32 51.92 -93.60 -64.44
C MET A 32 50.85 -92.67 -63.88
N ILE A 33 49.62 -93.16 -63.68
CA ILE A 33 48.53 -92.36 -63.08
C ILE A 33 48.86 -92.02 -61.62
N ALA A 34 49.38 -92.99 -60.85
CA ALA A 34 49.83 -92.74 -59.48
C ALA A 34 50.99 -91.74 -59.42
N GLY A 35 51.97 -91.85 -60.32
CA GLY A 35 53.07 -90.90 -60.44
C GLY A 35 52.60 -89.48 -60.81
N TRP A 36 51.64 -89.39 -61.73
CA TRP A 36 51.04 -88.11 -62.13
C TRP A 36 50.21 -87.48 -61.01
N LEU A 37 49.42 -88.28 -60.27
CA LEU A 37 48.69 -87.81 -59.09
C LEU A 37 49.62 -87.33 -57.96
N ILE A 38 50.76 -88.01 -57.75
CA ILE A 38 51.76 -87.59 -56.76
C ILE A 38 52.40 -86.26 -57.16
N TRP A 39 52.72 -86.05 -58.44
CA TRP A 39 53.29 -84.80 -58.93
C TRP A 39 52.29 -83.64 -58.82
N ASN A 40 51.05 -83.85 -59.29
CA ASN A 40 50.00 -82.83 -59.20
C ASN A 40 49.68 -82.48 -57.73
N SER A 41 49.68 -83.48 -56.84
CA SER A 41 49.49 -83.26 -55.39
C SER A 41 50.68 -82.58 -54.70
N TYR A 42 51.87 -82.55 -55.30
CA TYR A 42 53.03 -81.82 -54.78
C TYR A 42 53.00 -80.35 -55.23
N GLU A 43 52.54 -80.09 -56.45
CA GLU A 43 52.43 -78.73 -57.02
C GLU A 43 51.24 -77.94 -56.43
N ASP A 44 50.16 -78.64 -56.03
CA ASP A 44 48.96 -78.06 -55.39
C ASP A 44 49.13 -77.75 -53.87
N ARG A 45 50.30 -78.00 -53.25
CA ARG A 45 50.56 -77.66 -51.83
C ARG A 45 50.95 -76.19 -51.70
N GLY A 46 49.99 -75.33 -51.35
CA GLY A 46 50.25 -73.94 -51.00
C GLY A 46 51.20 -73.79 -49.80
N ASN A 47 51.88 -72.64 -49.70
CA ASN A 47 52.82 -72.33 -48.63
C ASN A 47 52.11 -72.22 -47.28
N THR A 48 52.57 -72.98 -46.28
CA THR A 48 52.00 -72.91 -44.93
C THR A 48 52.73 -71.85 -44.11
N VAL A 49 51.97 -70.90 -43.56
CA VAL A 49 52.46 -69.79 -42.74
C VAL A 49 51.75 -69.82 -41.40
N THR A 50 52.47 -69.51 -40.32
CA THR A 50 51.90 -69.39 -38.97
C THR A 50 51.71 -67.92 -38.62
N ILE A 51 50.52 -67.54 -38.17
CA ILE A 51 50.20 -66.17 -37.75
C ILE A 51 49.71 -66.21 -36.29
N ASP A 52 50.39 -65.47 -35.42
CA ASP A 52 50.04 -65.31 -34.01
C ASP A 52 48.92 -64.27 -33.86
N PHE A 53 47.77 -64.67 -33.33
CA PHE A 53 46.66 -63.79 -32.94
C PHE A 53 46.49 -63.74 -31.42
N MET A 54 45.95 -62.63 -30.89
CA MET A 54 45.55 -62.54 -29.48
C MET A 54 44.19 -63.21 -29.20
N SER A 55 43.27 -63.22 -30.17
CA SER A 55 41.98 -63.93 -30.12
C SER A 55 41.71 -64.60 -31.47
N ALA A 56 40.99 -65.73 -31.47
CA ALA A 56 40.60 -66.47 -32.67
C ALA A 56 39.10 -66.36 -32.95
N ASP A 57 38.45 -65.31 -32.43
CA ASP A 57 37.00 -65.16 -32.54
C ASP A 57 36.56 -65.08 -34.01
N GLY A 58 35.81 -66.09 -34.43
CA GLY A 58 35.29 -66.24 -35.79
C GLY A 58 36.31 -66.64 -36.86
N ILE A 59 37.51 -67.10 -36.47
CA ILE A 59 38.44 -67.79 -37.38
C ILE A 59 38.08 -69.30 -37.38
N VAL A 60 37.83 -69.88 -38.55
CA VAL A 60 37.42 -71.28 -38.72
C VAL A 60 38.32 -71.97 -39.75
N PRO A 61 38.98 -73.10 -39.39
CA PRO A 61 39.75 -73.91 -40.33
C PRO A 61 38.93 -74.32 -41.55
N GLY A 62 39.51 -74.18 -42.74
CA GLY A 62 38.89 -74.49 -44.04
C GLY A 62 37.83 -73.50 -44.52
N ARG A 63 37.49 -72.45 -43.74
CA ARG A 63 36.45 -71.48 -44.11
C ARG A 63 36.90 -70.02 -44.08
N THR A 64 37.85 -69.65 -43.23
CA THR A 64 38.32 -68.26 -43.13
C THR A 64 39.34 -67.98 -44.22
N PRO A 65 39.06 -67.09 -45.19
CA PRO A 65 40.01 -66.74 -46.22
C PRO A 65 41.01 -65.69 -45.72
N VAL A 66 42.20 -65.69 -46.31
CA VAL A 66 43.13 -64.57 -46.26
C VAL A 66 42.93 -63.75 -47.52
N ARG A 67 42.71 -62.45 -47.35
CA ARG A 67 42.42 -61.53 -48.44
C ARG A 67 43.46 -60.42 -48.53
N TYR A 68 43.97 -60.21 -49.74
CA TYR A 68 44.77 -59.04 -50.11
C TYR A 68 43.95 -58.19 -51.06
N GLN A 69 43.70 -56.91 -50.70
CA GLN A 69 42.89 -55.98 -51.50
C GLN A 69 41.52 -56.55 -51.96
N GLY A 70 40.89 -57.37 -51.10
CA GLY A 70 39.60 -58.00 -51.39
C GLY A 70 39.68 -59.34 -52.16
N VAL A 71 40.85 -59.73 -52.66
CA VAL A 71 41.06 -61.00 -53.39
C VAL A 71 41.49 -62.11 -52.43
N GLU A 72 40.91 -63.30 -52.54
CA GLU A 72 41.27 -64.47 -51.74
C GLU A 72 42.61 -65.07 -52.19
N VAL A 73 43.61 -64.92 -51.32
CA VAL A 73 45.01 -65.31 -51.53
C VAL A 73 45.46 -66.50 -50.67
N GLY A 74 44.60 -66.94 -49.75
CA GLY A 74 44.85 -68.14 -48.96
C GLY A 74 43.66 -68.51 -48.07
N THR A 75 43.80 -69.58 -47.31
CA THR A 75 42.75 -70.10 -46.42
C THR A 75 43.36 -70.67 -45.15
N VAL A 76 42.72 -70.43 -44.01
CA VAL A 76 43.13 -70.99 -42.72
C VAL A 76 43.03 -72.51 -42.74
N GLN A 77 44.06 -73.21 -42.28
CA GLN A 77 44.15 -74.68 -42.26
C GLN A 77 44.00 -75.26 -40.87
N ASP A 78 44.59 -74.62 -39.85
CA ASP A 78 44.59 -75.13 -38.48
C ASP A 78 44.68 -73.98 -37.47
N ILE A 79 44.16 -74.20 -36.26
CA ILE A 79 44.18 -73.24 -35.16
C ILE A 79 44.65 -74.00 -33.92
N SER A 80 45.79 -73.58 -33.37
CA SER A 80 46.34 -74.14 -32.13
C SER A 80 46.65 -73.04 -31.12
N LEU A 81 46.47 -73.33 -29.84
CA LEU A 81 46.91 -72.44 -28.79
C LEU A 81 48.43 -72.61 -28.58
N SER A 82 49.17 -71.51 -28.47
CA SER A 82 50.60 -71.53 -28.20
C SER A 82 50.90 -72.21 -26.85
N LYS A 83 52.12 -72.71 -26.67
CA LYS A 83 52.52 -73.44 -25.45
C LYS A 83 52.42 -72.61 -24.16
N ASP A 84 52.53 -71.28 -24.27
CA ASP A 84 52.39 -70.34 -23.15
C ASP A 84 50.94 -69.89 -22.89
N LEU A 85 49.97 -70.40 -23.66
CA LEU A 85 48.54 -70.10 -23.58
C LEU A 85 48.18 -68.62 -23.77
N ARG A 86 49.10 -67.81 -24.30
CA ARG A 86 48.92 -66.35 -24.46
C ARG A 86 48.58 -65.94 -25.89
N LYS A 87 48.83 -66.82 -26.87
CA LYS A 87 48.66 -66.53 -28.29
C LYS A 87 47.98 -67.70 -28.98
N ILE A 88 47.30 -67.39 -30.08
CA ILE A 88 46.67 -68.39 -30.92
C ILE A 88 47.44 -68.46 -32.23
N GLU A 89 48.11 -69.58 -32.45
CA GLU A 89 48.86 -69.88 -33.67
C GLU A 89 47.88 -70.38 -34.75
N VAL A 90 47.63 -69.53 -35.73
CA VAL A 90 46.77 -69.85 -36.88
C VAL A 90 47.66 -70.23 -38.05
N ARG A 91 47.61 -71.51 -38.47
CA ARG A 91 48.31 -71.98 -39.67
C ARG A 91 47.43 -71.75 -40.88
N VAL A 92 47.97 -71.04 -41.86
CA VAL A 92 47.28 -70.63 -43.08
C VAL A 92 48.02 -71.19 -44.29
N SER A 93 47.28 -71.71 -45.27
CA SER A 93 47.82 -72.02 -46.58
C SER A 93 47.63 -70.82 -47.50
N ILE A 94 48.73 -70.24 -47.95
CA ILE A 94 48.77 -69.15 -48.92
C ILE A 94 49.10 -69.74 -50.30
N LYS A 95 48.43 -69.25 -51.35
CA LYS A 95 48.67 -69.70 -52.72
C LYS A 95 50.11 -69.42 -53.15
N SER A 96 50.67 -70.30 -53.97
CA SER A 96 52.10 -70.26 -54.35
C SER A 96 52.50 -68.99 -55.12
N ASP A 97 51.56 -68.34 -55.79
CA ASP A 97 51.75 -67.05 -56.48
C ASP A 97 51.95 -65.87 -55.52
N MET A 98 51.58 -66.03 -54.24
CA MET A 98 51.74 -65.02 -53.19
C MET A 98 52.94 -65.29 -52.28
N LYS A 99 53.78 -66.28 -52.61
CA LYS A 99 55.00 -66.61 -51.85
C LYS A 99 55.96 -65.42 -51.75
N ASP A 100 56.16 -64.68 -52.83
CA ASP A 100 57.07 -63.53 -52.85
C ASP A 100 56.60 -62.36 -51.99
N ALA A 101 55.31 -62.33 -51.65
CA ALA A 101 54.69 -61.32 -50.80
C ALA A 101 54.75 -61.65 -49.30
N LEU A 102 55.26 -62.83 -48.92
CA LEU A 102 55.47 -63.25 -47.51
C LEU A 102 56.87 -62.82 -47.04
N ARG A 103 57.03 -61.52 -46.80
CA ARG A 103 58.28 -60.89 -46.34
C ARG A 103 58.17 -60.42 -44.89
N GLU A 104 59.29 -60.16 -44.22
CA GLU A 104 59.35 -59.73 -42.82
C GLU A 104 58.37 -58.62 -42.42
N GLU A 105 58.18 -57.59 -43.25
CA GLU A 105 57.25 -56.48 -42.97
C GLU A 105 55.81 -56.74 -43.42
N THR A 106 55.45 -57.99 -43.75
CA THR A 106 54.08 -58.35 -44.14
C THR A 106 53.18 -58.31 -42.93
N GLN A 107 52.15 -57.47 -43.01
CA GLN A 107 51.22 -57.24 -41.92
C GLN A 107 49.95 -58.04 -42.14
N PHE A 108 49.51 -58.73 -41.08
CA PHE A 108 48.24 -59.44 -41.05
C PHE A 108 47.35 -58.83 -39.96
N TRP A 109 46.04 -58.78 -40.18
CA TRP A 109 45.07 -58.36 -39.15
C TRP A 109 43.73 -59.08 -39.36
N LEU A 110 42.99 -59.30 -38.27
CA LEU A 110 41.66 -59.89 -38.36
C LEU A 110 40.66 -58.81 -38.76
N VAL A 111 39.89 -59.05 -39.82
CA VAL A 111 38.78 -58.18 -40.22
C VAL A 111 37.47 -58.80 -39.74
N THR A 112 36.83 -58.12 -38.80
CA THR A 112 35.51 -58.47 -38.28
C THR A 112 34.46 -57.47 -38.77
N PRO A 113 33.21 -57.92 -39.03
CA PRO A 113 32.13 -57.02 -39.40
C PRO A 113 31.80 -56.10 -38.22
N LYS A 114 31.85 -54.78 -38.45
CA LYS A 114 31.45 -53.78 -37.46
C LYS A 114 30.09 -53.20 -37.83
N ALA A 115 29.11 -53.38 -36.97
CA ALA A 115 27.83 -52.66 -37.08
C ALA A 115 27.99 -51.27 -36.47
N SER A 116 27.86 -50.22 -37.28
CA SER A 116 27.77 -48.84 -36.79
C SER A 116 26.51 -48.17 -37.33
N LEU A 117 25.89 -47.30 -36.52
CA LEU A 117 24.71 -46.51 -36.90
C LEU A 117 25.03 -45.42 -37.95
N ALA A 118 26.33 -45.10 -38.16
CA ALA A 118 26.81 -44.07 -39.09
C ALA A 118 26.94 -44.55 -40.55
N GLY A 119 26.92 -45.86 -40.77
CA GLY A 119 27.28 -46.48 -42.03
C GLY A 119 27.92 -47.85 -41.83
N VAL A 120 27.73 -48.73 -42.79
CA VAL A 120 28.14 -50.14 -42.72
C VAL A 120 29.49 -50.29 -43.43
N SER A 121 30.59 -50.34 -42.67
CA SER A 121 31.90 -50.71 -43.21
C SER A 121 32.12 -52.20 -43.03
N GLY A 122 32.48 -52.91 -44.11
CA GLY A 122 32.71 -54.36 -44.09
C GLY A 122 31.49 -55.21 -44.48
N LEU A 123 30.60 -54.70 -45.34
CA LEU A 123 29.42 -55.45 -45.86
C LEU A 123 29.80 -56.83 -46.47
N ASP A 124 31.01 -56.94 -47.02
CA ASP A 124 31.55 -58.20 -47.54
C ASP A 124 31.66 -59.31 -46.46
N ALA A 125 31.89 -58.93 -45.20
CA ALA A 125 31.98 -59.85 -44.07
C ALA A 125 30.59 -60.20 -43.47
N LEU A 126 29.56 -59.40 -43.76
CA LEU A 126 28.17 -59.67 -43.39
C LEU A 126 27.57 -60.85 -44.19
N VAL A 127 28.05 -61.06 -45.42
CA VAL A 127 27.68 -62.20 -46.28
C VAL A 127 28.75 -63.30 -46.25
N GLY A 128 30.04 -62.94 -46.09
CA GLY A 128 31.19 -63.86 -46.20
C GLY A 128 31.87 -64.32 -44.91
N GLY A 129 31.51 -63.78 -43.73
CA GLY A 129 32.18 -64.08 -42.45
C GLY A 129 33.50 -63.34 -42.24
N ASN A 130 34.17 -63.58 -41.11
CA ASN A 130 35.46 -62.98 -40.79
C ASN A 130 36.54 -63.44 -41.79
N TYR A 131 37.49 -62.55 -42.10
CA TYR A 131 38.63 -62.87 -42.94
C TYR A 131 39.90 -62.21 -42.38
N ILE A 132 41.07 -62.72 -42.77
CA ILE A 132 42.35 -62.14 -42.39
C ILE A 132 42.81 -61.21 -43.52
N GLY A 133 43.04 -59.94 -43.22
CA GLY A 133 43.63 -58.98 -44.13
C GLY A 133 45.15 -59.16 -44.21
N MET A 134 45.69 -58.98 -45.40
CA MET A 134 47.13 -59.05 -45.70
C MET A 134 47.60 -57.69 -46.25
N MET A 135 48.81 -57.26 -45.90
CA MET A 135 49.52 -56.17 -46.59
C MET A 135 50.99 -56.54 -46.74
N PRO A 136 51.48 -56.79 -47.97
CA PRO A 136 52.88 -57.08 -48.23
C PRO A 136 53.78 -55.90 -47.84
N GLY A 137 54.92 -56.20 -47.23
CA GLY A 137 55.97 -55.24 -46.92
C GLY A 137 57.30 -55.62 -47.57
N LYS A 138 58.37 -54.91 -47.21
CA LYS A 138 59.73 -55.26 -47.65
C LYS A 138 60.37 -56.26 -46.66
N GLY A 139 61.60 -56.69 -46.93
CA GLY A 139 62.38 -57.56 -46.04
C GLY A 139 62.65 -58.96 -46.57
N GLU A 140 63.18 -59.85 -45.73
CA GLU A 140 63.52 -61.23 -46.07
C GLU A 140 62.30 -62.16 -46.03
N GLU A 141 62.39 -63.34 -46.65
CA GLU A 141 61.32 -64.35 -46.60
C GLU A 141 61.04 -64.80 -45.17
N ARG A 142 59.76 -64.89 -44.80
CA ARG A 142 59.35 -65.28 -43.44
C ARG A 142 58.09 -66.12 -43.45
N ASP A 143 58.01 -67.08 -42.53
CA ASP A 143 56.92 -68.06 -42.40
C ASP A 143 56.15 -67.94 -41.06
N HIS A 144 56.60 -67.07 -40.16
CA HIS A 144 55.97 -66.79 -38.87
C HIS A 144 55.73 -65.29 -38.68
N PHE A 145 54.47 -64.91 -38.45
CA PHE A 145 54.01 -63.52 -38.36
C PHE A 145 53.22 -63.26 -37.09
N VAL A 146 53.15 -61.99 -36.68
CA VAL A 146 52.28 -61.53 -35.59
C VAL A 146 51.20 -60.64 -36.18
N ALA A 147 49.94 -60.92 -35.87
CA ALA A 147 48.82 -60.11 -36.33
C ALA A 147 48.76 -58.77 -35.59
N LEU A 148 48.39 -57.70 -36.31
CA LEU A 148 48.07 -56.38 -35.76
C LEU A 148 46.66 -56.38 -35.15
N ASP A 149 46.50 -55.63 -34.06
CA ASP A 149 45.21 -55.48 -33.37
C ASP A 149 44.16 -54.71 -34.21
N THR A 150 44.61 -53.82 -35.08
CA THR A 150 43.75 -53.02 -35.96
C THR A 150 44.37 -52.88 -37.34
N GLN A 151 43.52 -52.60 -38.32
CA GLN A 151 43.99 -52.33 -39.69
C GLN A 151 44.98 -51.14 -39.68
N PRO A 152 46.15 -51.28 -40.34
CA PRO A 152 47.11 -50.18 -40.45
C PRO A 152 46.51 -48.98 -41.18
N LYS A 153 46.75 -47.76 -40.67
CA LYS A 153 46.22 -46.51 -41.24
C LYS A 153 46.89 -46.22 -42.59
N TYR A 154 46.13 -46.25 -43.68
CA TYR A 154 46.62 -45.91 -45.00
C TYR A 154 46.62 -44.37 -45.19
N ARG A 155 47.79 -43.74 -45.34
CA ARG A 155 47.90 -42.34 -45.76
C ARG A 155 47.83 -42.26 -47.28
N LEU A 156 46.62 -42.06 -47.83
CA LEU A 156 46.47 -41.59 -49.20
C LEU A 156 46.60 -40.07 -49.20
N ASP A 157 47.67 -39.56 -49.81
CA ASP A 157 47.84 -38.13 -50.05
C ASP A 157 46.98 -37.72 -51.27
N ASN A 158 45.66 -37.62 -51.04
CA ASN A 158 44.65 -37.37 -52.07
C ASN A 158 44.31 -35.88 -52.27
N GLY A 159 45.04 -34.97 -51.62
CA GLY A 159 44.81 -33.51 -51.69
C GLY A 159 43.65 -32.99 -50.83
N ASP A 160 43.21 -33.77 -49.84
CA ASP A 160 42.32 -33.32 -48.77
C ASP A 160 43.11 -32.46 -47.75
N LEU A 161 42.44 -31.49 -47.12
CA LEU A 161 43.04 -30.60 -46.13
C LEU A 161 42.85 -31.18 -44.72
N MET A 162 43.95 -31.44 -44.02
CA MET A 162 43.93 -31.79 -42.60
C MET A 162 44.09 -30.54 -41.75
N ILE A 163 43.21 -30.35 -40.76
CA ILE A 163 43.29 -29.28 -39.76
C ILE A 163 43.12 -29.85 -38.36
N HIS A 164 43.61 -29.14 -37.35
CA HIS A 164 43.52 -29.52 -35.95
C HIS A 164 42.56 -28.60 -35.20
N LEU A 165 41.58 -29.17 -34.51
CA LEU A 165 40.65 -28.42 -33.66
C LEU A 165 40.98 -28.66 -32.19
N ASN A 166 41.19 -27.57 -31.45
CA ASN A 166 41.43 -27.62 -30.02
C ASN A 166 40.12 -27.42 -29.25
N ALA A 167 39.82 -28.34 -28.35
CA ALA A 167 38.64 -28.30 -27.49
C ALA A 167 39.00 -28.66 -26.04
N PRO A 168 38.25 -28.17 -25.03
CA PRO A 168 38.45 -28.56 -23.64
C PRO A 168 38.13 -30.05 -23.39
N ASP A 169 37.19 -30.60 -24.16
CA ASP A 169 36.83 -32.01 -24.16
C ASP A 169 36.38 -32.45 -25.57
N LEU A 170 36.16 -33.75 -25.77
CA LEU A 170 35.72 -34.31 -27.06
C LEU A 170 34.22 -34.05 -27.35
N GLY A 171 33.43 -33.74 -26.33
CA GLY A 171 31.97 -33.69 -26.42
C GLY A 171 31.36 -35.02 -26.91
N SER A 172 30.41 -34.91 -27.85
CA SER A 172 29.74 -36.05 -28.50
C SER A 172 30.30 -36.38 -29.90
N LEU A 173 31.50 -35.88 -30.21
CA LEU A 173 32.20 -36.16 -31.46
C LEU A 173 32.86 -37.54 -31.42
N ASN A 174 32.90 -38.20 -32.57
CA ASN A 174 33.50 -39.52 -32.80
C ASN A 174 34.34 -39.49 -34.08
N SER A 175 35.21 -40.49 -34.28
CA SER A 175 35.85 -40.67 -35.58
C SER A 175 34.76 -40.93 -36.63
N GLY A 176 34.74 -40.11 -37.69
CA GLY A 176 33.70 -40.09 -38.71
C GLY A 176 32.58 -39.06 -38.51
N SER A 177 32.56 -38.28 -37.42
CA SER A 177 31.61 -37.15 -37.27
C SER A 177 31.72 -36.20 -38.46
N LEU A 178 30.58 -35.71 -38.96
CA LEU A 178 30.56 -34.86 -40.16
C LEU A 178 30.93 -33.41 -39.85
N VAL A 179 31.56 -32.76 -40.82
CA VAL A 179 31.89 -31.33 -40.77
C VAL A 179 31.05 -30.61 -41.80
N TYR A 180 30.30 -29.60 -41.34
CA TYR A 180 29.35 -28.87 -42.16
C TYR A 180 29.80 -27.43 -42.43
N PHE A 181 29.61 -26.99 -43.68
CA PHE A 181 29.61 -25.59 -44.05
C PHE A 181 28.24 -25.25 -44.63
N ARG A 182 27.52 -24.29 -44.03
CA ARG A 182 26.14 -23.95 -44.41
C ARG A 182 25.22 -25.18 -44.54
N LYS A 183 25.34 -26.14 -43.60
CA LYS A 183 24.62 -27.43 -43.56
C LYS A 183 24.95 -28.42 -44.69
N ILE A 184 25.99 -28.17 -45.47
CA ILE A 184 26.52 -29.11 -46.49
C ILE A 184 27.70 -29.87 -45.88
N PRO A 185 27.73 -31.21 -45.92
CA PRO A 185 28.86 -31.98 -45.42
C PRO A 185 30.06 -31.75 -46.34
N VAL A 186 31.14 -31.21 -45.79
CA VAL A 186 32.36 -30.84 -46.52
C VAL A 186 33.61 -31.56 -46.03
N GLY A 187 33.49 -32.32 -44.94
CA GLY A 187 34.58 -33.07 -44.34
C GLY A 187 34.09 -33.98 -43.22
N ARG A 188 35.05 -34.57 -42.51
CA ARG A 188 34.80 -35.47 -41.38
C ARG A 188 35.92 -35.41 -40.36
N VAL A 189 35.59 -35.70 -39.10
CA VAL A 189 36.57 -35.99 -38.05
C VAL A 189 37.31 -37.26 -38.44
N TYR A 190 38.63 -37.15 -38.58
CA TYR A 190 39.51 -38.25 -38.92
C TYR A 190 39.89 -39.02 -37.66
N ASP A 191 40.41 -38.31 -36.66
CA ASP A 191 40.89 -38.88 -35.40
C ASP A 191 40.80 -37.85 -34.26
N TYR A 192 41.05 -38.29 -33.03
CA TYR A 192 41.19 -37.39 -31.88
C TYR A 192 42.19 -37.93 -30.87
N SER A 193 42.89 -37.03 -30.18
CA SER A 193 43.88 -37.38 -29.17
C SER A 193 43.86 -36.41 -28.00
N ILE A 194 44.17 -36.90 -26.80
CA ILE A 194 44.31 -36.05 -25.62
C ILE A 194 45.62 -35.27 -25.74
N ASN A 195 45.56 -33.96 -25.49
CA ASN A 195 46.73 -33.10 -25.55
C ASN A 195 47.79 -33.56 -24.54
N PRO A 196 49.10 -33.45 -24.84
CA PRO A 196 50.16 -33.87 -23.92
C PRO A 196 50.09 -33.23 -22.53
N ASN A 197 49.53 -32.03 -22.43
CA ASN A 197 49.31 -31.29 -21.17
C ASN A 197 48.10 -31.76 -20.36
N LYS A 198 47.30 -32.71 -20.87
CA LYS A 198 46.05 -33.22 -20.27
C LYS A 198 44.97 -32.15 -20.00
N GLN A 199 45.06 -30.97 -20.61
CA GLN A 199 44.11 -29.87 -20.41
C GLN A 199 43.10 -29.70 -21.56
N GLY A 200 43.10 -30.63 -22.54
CA GLY A 200 42.18 -30.60 -23.67
C GLY A 200 42.40 -31.75 -24.64
N VAL A 201 41.67 -31.70 -25.75
CA VAL A 201 41.68 -32.69 -26.83
C VAL A 201 41.98 -31.98 -28.15
N THR A 202 42.86 -32.58 -28.96
CA THR A 202 43.07 -32.21 -30.36
C THR A 202 42.23 -33.14 -31.23
N ILE A 203 41.38 -32.56 -32.07
CA ILE A 203 40.49 -33.29 -32.99
C ILE A 203 40.98 -33.03 -34.41
N ASP A 204 41.42 -34.08 -35.08
CA ASP A 204 41.93 -34.01 -36.44
C ASP A 204 40.75 -34.08 -37.42
N VAL A 205 40.61 -33.04 -38.23
CA VAL A 205 39.52 -32.90 -39.19
C VAL A 205 40.07 -32.93 -40.60
N LEU A 206 39.49 -33.80 -41.43
CA LEU A 206 39.81 -33.92 -42.83
C LEU A 206 38.69 -33.29 -43.68
N VAL A 207 39.03 -32.21 -44.39
CA VAL A 207 38.15 -31.48 -45.31
C VAL A 207 38.43 -31.94 -46.74
N GLU A 208 37.37 -32.27 -47.50
CA GLU A 208 37.54 -32.78 -48.86
C GLU A 208 38.21 -31.75 -49.78
N ARG A 209 39.05 -32.23 -50.72
CA ARG A 209 39.80 -31.42 -51.69
C ARG A 209 39.01 -30.29 -52.36
N ARG A 210 37.73 -30.51 -52.69
CA ARG A 210 36.89 -29.52 -53.37
C ARG A 210 36.41 -28.37 -52.47
N PHE A 211 36.53 -28.53 -51.15
CA PHE A 211 36.04 -27.59 -50.14
C PHE A 211 37.15 -26.92 -49.34
N THR A 212 38.42 -27.21 -49.63
CA THR A 212 39.58 -26.64 -48.92
C THR A 212 39.60 -25.12 -48.93
N ASN A 213 39.20 -24.50 -50.05
CA ASN A 213 39.10 -23.04 -50.20
C ASN A 213 38.04 -22.38 -49.29
N LEU A 214 37.14 -23.17 -48.69
CA LEU A 214 36.16 -22.65 -47.73
C LEU A 214 36.80 -22.40 -46.36
N VAL A 215 37.87 -23.12 -46.01
CA VAL A 215 38.54 -22.96 -44.71
C VAL A 215 39.59 -21.86 -44.83
N LYS A 216 39.46 -20.84 -43.99
CA LYS A 216 40.36 -19.68 -43.95
C LYS A 216 40.97 -19.55 -42.56
N LYS A 217 42.09 -18.83 -42.44
CA LYS A 217 42.75 -18.57 -41.14
C LYS A 217 41.80 -17.91 -40.12
N GLY A 218 40.83 -17.11 -40.57
CA GLY A 218 39.79 -16.51 -39.74
C GLY A 218 38.51 -17.36 -39.55
N SER A 219 38.50 -18.63 -39.96
CA SER A 219 37.36 -19.52 -39.76
C SER A 219 37.12 -19.83 -38.28
N ARG A 220 35.86 -19.97 -37.90
CA ARG A 220 35.45 -20.37 -36.54
C ARG A 220 34.65 -21.65 -36.62
N PHE A 221 35.05 -22.64 -35.83
CA PHE A 221 34.42 -23.97 -35.76
C PHE A 221 33.62 -24.08 -34.47
N TRP A 222 32.41 -24.61 -34.51
CA TRP A 222 31.62 -24.88 -33.32
C TRP A 222 30.97 -26.25 -33.37
N ASN A 223 30.72 -26.80 -32.19
CA ASN A 223 30.03 -28.06 -32.03
C ASN A 223 28.52 -27.86 -32.30
N VAL A 224 27.92 -28.71 -33.13
CA VAL A 224 26.47 -28.73 -33.43
C VAL A 224 25.82 -30.05 -33.03
N SER A 225 26.48 -30.79 -32.15
CA SER A 225 26.06 -32.11 -31.71
C SER A 225 25.04 -32.01 -30.57
N GLY A 226 24.00 -32.85 -30.63
CA GLY A 226 22.96 -32.94 -29.61
C GLY A 226 21.64 -32.26 -30.00
N VAL A 227 20.71 -32.22 -29.04
CA VAL A 227 19.41 -31.55 -29.19
C VAL A 227 19.44 -30.28 -28.35
N ASN A 228 19.21 -29.13 -28.99
CA ASN A 228 18.94 -27.90 -28.26
C ASN A 228 17.43 -27.69 -28.16
N ALA A 229 16.91 -27.80 -26.93
CA ALA A 229 15.50 -27.65 -26.63
C ALA A 229 15.31 -26.45 -25.71
N ASP A 230 14.89 -25.32 -26.29
CA ASP A 230 14.55 -24.13 -25.54
C ASP A 230 13.13 -24.28 -25.01
N ILE A 231 13.01 -24.61 -23.72
CA ILE A 231 11.73 -24.70 -23.03
C ILE A 231 11.49 -23.38 -22.30
N SER A 232 10.57 -22.58 -22.83
CA SER A 232 10.14 -21.32 -22.25
C SER A 232 8.66 -21.39 -21.85
N LEU A 233 8.21 -20.49 -20.98
CA LEU A 233 6.79 -20.42 -20.59
C LEU A 233 5.88 -19.98 -21.75
N SER A 234 6.43 -19.37 -22.80
CA SER A 234 5.75 -19.05 -24.06
C SER A 234 5.71 -20.23 -25.06
N GLY A 235 6.34 -21.37 -24.73
CA GLY A 235 6.33 -22.60 -25.51
C GLY A 235 7.68 -23.30 -25.56
N ALA A 236 7.67 -24.55 -26.01
CA ALA A 236 8.88 -25.34 -26.25
C ALA A 236 9.29 -25.25 -27.72
N LYS A 237 10.46 -24.65 -27.98
CA LYS A 237 11.07 -24.62 -29.31
C LYS A 237 12.18 -25.65 -29.36
N VAL A 238 11.88 -26.80 -29.95
CA VAL A 238 12.87 -27.83 -30.19
C VAL A 238 13.44 -27.61 -31.60
N LYS A 239 14.70 -27.19 -31.70
CA LYS A 239 15.42 -27.11 -32.97
C LYS A 239 16.31 -28.34 -33.12
N LEU A 240 15.98 -29.17 -34.10
CA LEU A 240 16.82 -30.27 -34.53
C LEU A 240 17.62 -29.82 -35.75
N GLU A 241 18.93 -29.64 -35.62
CA GLU A 241 19.78 -29.20 -36.73
C GLU A 241 20.03 -30.32 -37.75
N SER A 242 20.31 -31.54 -37.28
CA SER A 242 20.49 -32.73 -38.11
C SER A 242 20.31 -34.01 -37.30
N LEU A 243 19.51 -34.95 -37.80
CA LEU A 243 19.37 -36.29 -37.21
C LEU A 243 20.71 -37.05 -37.16
N ALA A 244 21.59 -36.82 -38.14
CA ALA A 244 22.91 -37.45 -38.18
C ALA A 244 23.84 -36.90 -37.08
N ALA A 245 23.75 -35.59 -36.79
CA ALA A 245 24.51 -34.93 -35.71
C ALA A 245 24.07 -35.36 -34.31
N LEU A 246 22.85 -35.87 -34.16
CA LEU A 246 22.31 -36.36 -32.89
C LEU A 246 22.94 -37.69 -32.46
N VAL A 247 23.32 -38.54 -33.43
CA VAL A 247 23.83 -39.89 -33.18
C VAL A 247 25.35 -39.94 -33.19
N ASN A 248 26.00 -39.27 -34.14
CA ASN A 248 27.46 -39.36 -34.32
C ASN A 248 28.20 -38.06 -33.99
N GLY A 249 27.50 -37.00 -33.60
CA GLY A 249 28.08 -35.67 -33.47
C GLY A 249 28.44 -35.04 -34.82
N ALA A 250 28.54 -33.71 -34.83
CA ALA A 250 28.97 -32.93 -35.97
C ALA A 250 29.59 -31.59 -35.56
N ILE A 251 30.42 -31.07 -36.47
CA ILE A 251 31.07 -29.77 -36.35
C ILE A 251 30.53 -28.90 -37.47
N ALA A 252 30.23 -27.64 -37.19
CA ALA A 252 29.96 -26.65 -38.23
C ALA A 252 31.01 -25.54 -38.18
N PHE A 253 31.22 -24.86 -39.29
CA PHE A 253 32.09 -23.69 -39.31
C PHE A 253 31.56 -22.57 -40.20
N ASP A 254 32.03 -21.37 -39.89
CA ASP A 254 31.88 -20.17 -40.71
C ASP A 254 33.25 -19.67 -41.16
N SER A 255 33.27 -18.96 -42.29
CA SER A 255 34.49 -18.48 -42.92
C SER A 255 34.32 -17.05 -43.42
N PRO A 256 35.15 -16.10 -42.97
CA PRO A 256 35.05 -14.70 -43.41
C PRO A 256 35.44 -14.54 -44.88
N ASP A 257 34.86 -13.54 -45.55
CA ASP A 257 35.24 -13.21 -46.93
C ASP A 257 36.68 -12.64 -47.01
N ASP A 258 37.13 -11.94 -45.97
CA ASP A 258 38.36 -11.15 -45.88
C ASP A 258 39.52 -11.84 -45.11
N SER A 259 39.76 -13.13 -45.36
CA SER A 259 40.89 -13.88 -44.77
C SER A 259 41.61 -14.75 -45.79
N THR A 260 42.89 -15.05 -45.53
CA THR A 260 43.69 -16.03 -46.29
C THR A 260 43.19 -17.45 -46.05
N VAL A 261 43.37 -18.33 -47.05
CA VAL A 261 43.01 -19.77 -46.98
C VAL A 261 43.90 -20.48 -45.96
N ALA A 262 43.33 -21.46 -45.25
CA ALA A 262 44.05 -22.28 -44.29
C ALA A 262 45.01 -23.26 -44.98
N GLU A 263 46.12 -23.57 -44.31
CA GLU A 263 47.15 -24.49 -44.77
C GLU A 263 47.05 -25.84 -44.03
N GLN A 264 47.78 -26.84 -44.52
CA GLN A 264 47.82 -28.17 -43.90
C GLN A 264 48.27 -28.06 -42.44
N ASP A 265 47.57 -28.78 -41.56
CA ASP A 265 47.84 -28.89 -40.12
C ASP A 265 47.65 -27.54 -39.36
N ASP A 266 46.89 -26.61 -39.92
CA ASP A 266 46.47 -25.40 -39.21
C ASP A 266 45.59 -25.72 -38.00
N THR A 267 45.75 -24.93 -36.94
CA THR A 267 45.04 -25.11 -35.68
C THR A 267 43.92 -24.08 -35.49
N PHE A 268 42.74 -24.53 -35.09
CA PHE A 268 41.58 -23.69 -34.77
C PHE A 268 40.99 -24.05 -33.40
N GLY A 269 40.27 -23.12 -32.78
CA GLY A 269 39.45 -23.40 -31.60
C GLY A 269 38.10 -23.99 -31.98
N LEU A 270 37.65 -25.01 -31.25
CA LEU A 270 36.29 -25.52 -31.33
C LEU A 270 35.42 -24.89 -30.23
N TYR A 271 34.51 -24.01 -30.63
CA TYR A 271 33.52 -23.39 -29.74
C TYR A 271 32.42 -24.40 -29.37
N THR A 272 31.80 -24.20 -28.21
CA THR A 272 30.74 -25.09 -27.69
C THR A 272 29.45 -25.03 -28.50
N ASP A 273 29.14 -23.87 -29.07
CA ASP A 273 27.96 -23.62 -29.90
C ASP A 273 28.15 -22.39 -30.81
N LEU A 274 27.12 -22.07 -31.60
CA LEU A 274 27.10 -20.91 -32.50
C LEU A 274 27.10 -19.57 -31.76
N ALA A 275 26.49 -19.45 -30.58
CA ALA A 275 26.43 -18.19 -29.85
C ALA A 275 27.83 -17.77 -29.38
N HIS A 276 28.64 -18.72 -28.90
CA HIS A 276 30.02 -18.49 -28.48
C HIS A 276 30.97 -18.23 -29.65
N SER A 277 30.58 -18.57 -30.89
CA SER A 277 31.38 -18.32 -32.09
C SER A 277 31.09 -16.94 -32.73
N GLN A 278 30.11 -16.17 -32.22
CA GLN A 278 29.77 -14.85 -32.75
C GLN A 278 30.91 -13.83 -32.63
N ARG A 279 31.02 -12.96 -33.63
CA ARG A 279 31.99 -11.86 -33.65
C ARG A 279 31.39 -10.67 -32.90
N GLY A 280 32.04 -10.22 -31.83
CA GLY A 280 31.65 -9.03 -31.10
C GLY A 280 32.81 -8.39 -30.36
N VAL A 281 32.61 -7.17 -29.87
CA VAL A 281 33.59 -6.46 -29.06
C VAL A 281 33.33 -6.76 -27.59
N ILE A 282 34.38 -7.17 -26.88
CA ILE A 282 34.30 -7.45 -25.45
C ILE A 282 34.35 -6.13 -24.68
N VAL A 283 33.35 -5.92 -23.83
CA VAL A 283 33.22 -4.78 -22.93
C VAL A 283 33.27 -5.28 -21.49
N LYS A 284 34.06 -4.62 -20.64
CA LYS A 284 34.13 -4.93 -19.21
C LYS A 284 33.09 -4.13 -18.43
N LEU A 285 32.45 -4.79 -17.48
CA LEU A 285 31.40 -4.23 -16.65
C LEU A 285 31.79 -4.34 -15.17
N GLU A 286 31.72 -3.22 -14.46
CA GLU A 286 31.70 -3.21 -13.01
C GLU A 286 30.24 -3.22 -12.55
N LEU A 287 29.84 -4.28 -11.85
CA LEU A 287 28.45 -4.56 -11.51
C LEU A 287 28.18 -4.28 -10.02
N PRO A 288 27.02 -3.69 -9.66
CA PRO A 288 26.68 -3.44 -8.27
C PRO A 288 26.42 -4.75 -7.49
N SER A 289 25.87 -5.78 -8.16
CA SER A 289 25.70 -7.14 -7.64
C SER A 289 25.54 -8.14 -8.79
N GLY A 290 25.76 -9.42 -8.52
CA GLY A 290 25.50 -10.52 -9.47
C GLY A 290 24.06 -11.06 -9.43
N GLU A 291 23.20 -10.48 -8.59
CA GLU A 291 21.86 -11.02 -8.34
C GLU A 291 20.96 -10.87 -9.58
N GLY A 292 20.38 -11.97 -10.04
CA GLY A 292 19.48 -11.98 -11.20
C GLY A 292 20.19 -11.83 -12.55
N LEU A 293 21.52 -11.78 -12.55
CA LEU A 293 22.35 -11.78 -13.75
C LEU A 293 22.83 -13.21 -14.05
N LYS A 294 22.84 -13.57 -15.33
CA LYS A 294 23.29 -14.87 -15.83
C LYS A 294 24.20 -14.68 -17.03
N ALA A 295 25.36 -15.34 -17.00
CA ALA A 295 26.22 -15.47 -18.17
C ALA A 295 25.49 -16.24 -19.28
N ASN A 296 25.68 -15.82 -20.52
CA ASN A 296 25.06 -16.34 -21.73
C ASN A 296 23.52 -16.33 -21.71
N ALA A 297 22.94 -15.30 -21.09
CA ALA A 297 21.48 -15.16 -21.03
C ALA A 297 21.00 -13.74 -20.75
N THR A 298 21.82 -12.88 -20.12
CA THR A 298 21.39 -11.51 -19.80
C THR A 298 21.70 -10.58 -20.98
N PRO A 299 20.68 -10.02 -21.66
CA PRO A 299 20.90 -9.19 -22.84
C PRO A 299 21.25 -7.74 -22.48
N LEU A 300 21.98 -7.10 -23.39
CA LEU A 300 22.08 -5.66 -23.52
C LEU A 300 21.05 -5.18 -24.54
N MET A 301 20.14 -4.36 -24.07
CA MET A 301 19.05 -3.77 -24.85
C MET A 301 19.43 -2.36 -25.28
N TYR A 302 19.10 -2.01 -26.52
CA TYR A 302 19.15 -0.65 -27.02
C TYR A 302 17.94 -0.42 -27.91
N GLN A 303 17.12 0.60 -27.60
CA GLN A 303 15.88 0.89 -28.34
C GLN A 303 14.94 -0.32 -28.44
N GLY A 304 14.94 -1.18 -27.41
CA GLY A 304 14.13 -2.41 -27.37
C GLY A 304 14.68 -3.58 -28.19
N LEU A 305 15.86 -3.47 -28.80
CA LEU A 305 16.55 -4.55 -29.52
C LEU A 305 17.72 -5.09 -28.70
N GLU A 306 17.94 -6.41 -28.78
CA GLU A 306 19.13 -7.04 -28.21
C GLU A 306 20.35 -6.71 -29.08
N VAL A 307 21.34 -6.06 -28.48
CA VAL A 307 22.57 -5.58 -29.15
C VAL A 307 23.85 -6.09 -28.49
N GLY A 308 23.73 -6.95 -27.50
CA GLY A 308 24.84 -7.59 -26.82
C GLY A 308 24.36 -8.55 -25.74
N GLU A 309 25.30 -9.28 -25.16
CA GLU A 309 25.00 -10.34 -24.21
C GLU A 309 26.10 -10.45 -23.16
N LEU A 310 25.71 -10.60 -21.89
CA LEU A 310 26.65 -10.84 -20.80
C LEU A 310 27.23 -12.25 -20.94
N THR A 311 28.50 -12.37 -21.32
CA THR A 311 29.16 -13.66 -21.58
C THR A 311 29.93 -14.20 -20.38
N LYS A 312 30.29 -13.35 -19.42
CA LYS A 312 31.00 -13.77 -18.21
C LYS A 312 30.59 -12.97 -16.98
N LEU A 313 30.58 -13.64 -15.83
CA LEU A 313 30.34 -13.05 -14.52
C LEU A 313 31.37 -13.59 -13.53
N ASN A 314 32.09 -12.70 -12.86
CA ASN A 314 33.13 -13.03 -11.90
C ASN A 314 32.87 -12.32 -10.55
N LEU A 315 33.23 -12.99 -9.46
CA LEU A 315 33.29 -12.39 -8.13
C LEU A 315 34.77 -12.19 -7.77
N GLU A 316 35.19 -10.94 -7.70
CA GLU A 316 36.55 -10.58 -7.33
C GLU A 316 36.73 -10.55 -5.80
N PRO A 317 37.97 -10.76 -5.30
CA PRO A 317 38.28 -10.60 -3.89
C PRO A 317 37.85 -9.22 -3.36
N GLY A 318 37.19 -9.19 -2.20
CA GLY A 318 36.63 -7.94 -1.63
C GLY A 318 35.14 -7.72 -1.91
N GLY A 319 34.46 -8.67 -2.58
CA GLY A 319 33.02 -8.63 -2.82
C GLY A 319 32.61 -7.79 -4.05
N LYS A 320 33.58 -7.40 -4.88
CA LYS A 320 33.33 -6.67 -6.13
C LYS A 320 32.87 -7.66 -7.20
N VAL A 321 31.77 -7.36 -7.89
CA VAL A 321 31.26 -8.18 -8.98
C VAL A 321 31.67 -7.54 -10.31
N THR A 322 32.31 -8.30 -11.19
CA THR A 322 32.70 -7.85 -12.53
C THR A 322 32.14 -8.78 -13.60
N GLY A 323 31.89 -8.24 -14.78
CA GLY A 323 31.35 -8.99 -15.91
C GLY A 323 32.08 -8.66 -17.20
N GLU A 324 32.01 -9.58 -18.16
CA GLU A 324 32.40 -9.34 -19.55
C GLU A 324 31.16 -9.51 -20.42
N MET A 325 30.96 -8.59 -21.36
CA MET A 325 29.82 -8.55 -22.25
C MET A 325 30.31 -8.49 -23.70
N THR A 326 29.74 -9.32 -24.55
CA THR A 326 29.99 -9.28 -25.99
C THR A 326 28.95 -8.40 -26.64
N VAL A 327 29.38 -7.36 -27.34
CA VAL A 327 28.51 -6.36 -27.95
C VAL A 327 28.59 -6.46 -29.47
N ASP A 328 27.45 -6.28 -30.14
CA ASP A 328 27.35 -6.28 -31.60
C ASP A 328 28.24 -5.18 -32.21
N PRO A 329 29.07 -5.48 -33.24
CA PRO A 329 29.93 -4.50 -33.90
C PRO A 329 29.21 -3.22 -34.36
N SER A 330 27.92 -3.29 -34.70
CA SER A 330 27.11 -2.16 -35.16
C SER A 330 26.91 -1.08 -34.10
N VAL A 331 26.85 -1.44 -32.81
CA VAL A 331 26.63 -0.49 -31.70
C VAL A 331 27.92 -0.07 -30.99
N VAL A 332 29.08 -0.61 -31.37
CA VAL A 332 30.39 -0.24 -30.79
C VAL A 332 30.65 1.25 -30.90
N THR A 333 30.16 1.90 -31.97
CA THR A 333 30.30 3.34 -32.17
C THR A 333 29.55 4.18 -31.13
N LEU A 334 28.60 3.59 -30.40
CA LEU A 334 27.82 4.20 -29.32
C LEU A 334 28.50 4.05 -27.94
N LEU A 335 29.56 3.25 -27.83
CA LEU A 335 30.28 3.03 -26.57
C LEU A 335 31.33 4.12 -26.34
N ARG A 336 30.90 5.21 -25.67
CA ARG A 336 31.70 6.42 -25.42
C ARG A 336 31.82 6.71 -23.93
N ASP A 337 32.68 7.65 -23.54
CA ASP A 337 32.83 8.07 -22.13
C ASP A 337 31.52 8.52 -21.47
N GLY A 338 30.65 9.21 -22.22
CA GLY A 338 29.33 9.64 -21.73
C GLY A 338 28.27 8.55 -21.75
N THR A 339 28.56 7.37 -22.30
CA THR A 339 27.61 6.26 -22.43
C THR A 339 27.39 5.60 -21.07
N ARG A 340 26.14 5.32 -20.76
CA ARG A 340 25.72 4.65 -19.52
C ARG A 340 25.12 3.28 -19.84
N ILE A 341 25.39 2.33 -18.97
CA ILE A 341 24.75 1.02 -18.99
C ILE A 341 23.98 0.88 -17.68
N GLU A 342 22.66 0.81 -17.80
CA GLU A 342 21.75 0.81 -16.65
C GLU A 342 21.17 -0.59 -16.46
N LEU A 343 21.14 -1.06 -15.21
CA LEU A 343 20.52 -2.33 -14.87
C LEU A 343 19.02 -2.12 -14.63
N ARG A 344 18.19 -2.58 -15.57
CA ARG A 344 16.74 -2.54 -15.48
C ARG A 344 16.21 -3.84 -14.88
N SER A 345 15.37 -3.71 -13.87
CA SER A 345 14.58 -4.82 -13.34
C SER A 345 13.18 -4.74 -13.91
N PRO A 346 12.56 -5.87 -14.31
CA PRO A 346 11.20 -5.86 -14.80
C PRO A 346 10.25 -5.50 -13.66
N LYS A 347 9.44 -4.46 -13.85
CA LYS A 347 8.43 -4.02 -12.89
C LYS A 347 7.06 -4.49 -13.39
N LEU A 348 6.26 -5.08 -12.50
CA LEU A 348 4.87 -5.42 -12.80
C LEU A 348 4.03 -4.14 -12.67
N SER A 349 3.41 -3.70 -13.76
CA SER A 349 2.42 -2.62 -13.76
C SER A 349 1.02 -3.18 -14.04
N LEU A 350 -0.01 -2.60 -13.44
CA LEU A 350 -1.41 -2.92 -13.77
C LEU A 350 -1.81 -2.44 -15.17
N SER A 351 -1.14 -1.44 -15.71
CA SER A 351 -1.40 -0.93 -17.06
C SER A 351 -0.85 -1.86 -18.14
N ASP A 352 0.27 -2.52 -17.85
CA ASP A 352 1.03 -3.33 -18.79
C ASP A 352 1.37 -4.67 -18.15
N ALA A 353 0.43 -5.61 -18.24
CA ALA A 353 0.61 -7.00 -17.82
C ALA A 353 1.51 -7.77 -18.82
N ASN A 354 2.65 -7.19 -19.18
CA ASN A 354 3.63 -7.85 -20.04
C ASN A 354 4.43 -8.86 -19.22
N ILE A 355 3.82 -10.02 -18.98
CA ILE A 355 4.40 -11.12 -18.21
C ILE A 355 5.72 -11.59 -18.83
N SER A 356 5.92 -11.40 -20.14
CA SER A 356 7.16 -11.79 -20.83
C SER A 356 8.40 -11.06 -20.29
N SER A 357 8.29 -9.80 -19.84
CA SER A 357 9.42 -9.06 -19.26
C SER A 357 9.81 -9.58 -17.87
N LEU A 358 8.87 -10.15 -17.11
CA LEU A 358 9.15 -10.79 -15.83
C LEU A 358 9.92 -12.10 -16.00
N LEU A 359 9.82 -12.73 -17.17
CA LEU A 359 10.51 -13.99 -17.49
C LEU A 359 11.95 -13.78 -17.95
N THR A 360 12.21 -12.70 -18.68
CA THR A 360 13.57 -12.34 -19.10
C THR A 360 14.47 -11.99 -17.93
N GLY A 361 13.89 -11.60 -16.78
CA GLY A 361 14.66 -11.19 -15.62
C GLY A 361 15.27 -9.79 -15.81
N LYS A 362 16.38 -9.51 -15.12
CA LYS A 362 17.07 -8.22 -15.26
C LYS A 362 17.69 -8.10 -16.65
N THR A 363 17.69 -6.89 -17.20
CA THR A 363 18.32 -6.58 -18.48
C THR A 363 19.23 -5.38 -18.34
N PHE A 364 20.27 -5.29 -19.17
CA PHE A 364 21.06 -4.07 -19.30
C PHE A 364 20.42 -3.18 -20.36
N GLU A 365 20.31 -1.87 -20.10
CA GLU A 365 19.87 -0.89 -21.10
C GLU A 365 21.04 0.03 -21.44
N LEU A 366 21.30 0.19 -22.74
CA LEU A 366 22.33 1.07 -23.26
C LEU A 366 21.77 2.48 -23.47
N VAL A 367 22.36 3.46 -22.79
CA VAL A 367 22.05 4.89 -22.98
C VAL A 367 23.28 5.58 -23.59
N PRO A 368 23.28 5.86 -24.91
CA PRO A 368 24.42 6.47 -25.59
C PRO A 368 24.76 7.85 -25.05
N GLY A 369 26.05 8.17 -25.00
CA GLY A 369 26.54 9.51 -24.73
C GLY A 369 27.65 9.94 -25.69
N THR A 370 28.17 11.14 -25.46
CA THR A 370 29.26 11.73 -26.24
C THR A 370 30.60 11.54 -25.51
N GLY A 371 31.71 11.51 -26.24
CA GLY A 371 33.06 11.41 -25.66
C GLY A 371 34.01 10.53 -26.47
N GLU A 372 35.14 10.15 -25.88
CA GLU A 372 36.08 9.21 -26.50
C GLU A 372 35.56 7.79 -26.43
N SER A 373 36.14 6.89 -27.23
CA SER A 373 35.75 5.47 -27.25
C SER A 373 36.15 4.78 -25.96
N ARG A 374 35.22 4.04 -25.34
CA ARG A 374 35.45 3.35 -24.07
C ARG A 374 34.95 1.91 -24.11
N SER A 375 35.67 1.01 -23.45
CA SER A 375 35.38 -0.44 -23.40
C SER A 375 35.19 -0.99 -21.98
N GLU A 376 35.12 -0.11 -20.98
CA GLU A 376 34.89 -0.47 -19.58
C GLU A 376 33.84 0.47 -18.97
N PHE A 377 32.77 -0.07 -18.38
CA PHE A 377 31.66 0.72 -17.86
C PHE A 377 31.27 0.28 -16.44
N VAL A 378 30.86 1.25 -15.63
CA VAL A 378 30.24 0.99 -14.32
C VAL A 378 28.73 0.94 -14.52
N VAL A 379 28.11 -0.17 -14.14
CA VAL A 379 26.67 -0.35 -14.27
C VAL A 379 25.96 0.31 -13.10
N VAL A 380 24.99 1.15 -13.42
CA VAL A 380 24.17 1.86 -12.42
C VAL A 380 22.86 1.10 -12.19
N PRO A 381 22.42 0.86 -10.94
CA PRO A 381 21.08 0.36 -10.67
C PRO A 381 20.02 1.32 -11.22
N GLY A 382 18.96 0.80 -11.88
CA GLY A 382 17.94 1.64 -12.52
C GLY A 382 17.30 2.71 -11.61
N GLU A 383 17.14 2.44 -10.31
CA GLU A 383 16.59 3.42 -9.35
C GLU A 383 17.53 4.61 -9.08
N LYS A 384 18.83 4.44 -9.34
CA LYS A 384 19.86 5.48 -9.18
C LYS A 384 20.22 6.15 -10.51
N ALA A 385 19.67 5.68 -11.64
CA ALA A 385 19.98 6.21 -12.96
C ALA A 385 19.73 7.72 -13.06
N LEU A 386 18.61 8.20 -12.52
CA LEU A 386 18.24 9.62 -12.56
C LEU A 386 19.26 10.54 -11.86
N LEU A 387 19.99 10.04 -10.85
CA LEU A 387 21.04 10.83 -10.18
C LEU A 387 22.21 11.21 -11.09
N HIS A 388 22.39 10.49 -12.19
CA HIS A 388 23.48 10.70 -13.13
C HIS A 388 23.07 11.54 -14.35
N GLU A 389 21.81 11.98 -14.42
CA GLU A 389 21.39 12.95 -15.42
C GLU A 389 21.93 14.35 -15.12
N PRO A 390 22.37 15.10 -16.14
CA PRO A 390 22.81 16.47 -15.95
C PRO A 390 21.63 17.33 -15.48
N ASP A 391 21.91 18.19 -14.50
CA ASP A 391 20.95 19.15 -13.91
C ASP A 391 19.74 18.55 -13.16
N VAL A 392 19.83 17.27 -12.78
CA VAL A 392 18.84 16.65 -11.88
C VAL A 392 18.77 17.39 -10.55
N LEU A 393 17.55 17.60 -10.06
CA LEU A 393 17.32 18.20 -8.75
C LEU A 393 17.25 17.11 -7.69
N THR A 394 18.05 17.20 -6.63
CA THR A 394 18.02 16.27 -5.50
C THR A 394 17.83 17.00 -4.16
N PHE A 395 17.00 16.44 -3.28
CA PHE A 395 16.79 16.94 -1.91
C PHE A 395 16.30 15.82 -0.98
N THR A 396 16.31 16.08 0.33
CA THR A 396 15.92 15.11 1.36
C THR A 396 14.53 15.39 1.92
N LEU A 397 13.70 14.37 2.03
CA LEU A 397 12.43 14.41 2.74
C LEU A 397 12.54 13.70 4.09
N THR A 398 12.12 14.33 5.17
CA THR A 398 12.16 13.75 6.51
C THR A 398 10.76 13.38 7.00
N ALA A 399 10.59 12.18 7.52
CA ALA A 399 9.34 11.64 8.00
C ALA A 399 9.52 10.94 9.37
N PRO A 400 8.49 10.88 10.23
CA PRO A 400 8.55 10.07 11.45
C PRO A 400 8.49 8.56 11.15
N GLU A 401 7.94 8.15 10.01
CA GLU A 401 7.82 6.76 9.60
C GLU A 401 7.99 6.59 8.07
N SER A 402 8.07 5.33 7.60
CA SER A 402 8.29 5.02 6.17
C SER A 402 7.04 5.27 5.30
N TYR A 403 5.85 5.28 5.90
CA TYR A 403 4.57 5.41 5.19
C TYR A 403 4.29 4.38 4.09
N GLY A 404 5.08 3.30 4.00
CA GLY A 404 5.00 2.33 2.89
C GLY A 404 5.62 2.84 1.59
N ILE A 405 6.48 3.86 1.67
CA ILE A 405 7.21 4.39 0.52
C ILE A 405 8.51 3.63 0.34
N ASP A 406 8.72 3.06 -0.84
CA ASP A 406 9.96 2.38 -1.23
C ASP A 406 10.77 3.18 -2.25
N ALA A 407 12.05 2.85 -2.39
CA ALA A 407 12.88 3.38 -3.46
C ALA A 407 12.30 2.98 -4.83
N GLY A 408 12.32 3.91 -5.78
CA GLY A 408 11.75 3.76 -7.11
C GLY A 408 10.29 4.18 -7.25
N GLN A 409 9.61 4.56 -6.15
CA GLN A 409 8.25 5.10 -6.23
C GLN A 409 8.24 6.53 -6.81
N PRO A 410 7.18 6.94 -7.52
CA PRO A 410 7.14 8.20 -8.25
C PRO A 410 6.96 9.42 -7.34
N LEU A 411 7.51 10.57 -7.76
CA LEU A 411 7.07 11.88 -7.29
C LEU A 411 6.01 12.41 -8.27
N ILE A 412 4.83 12.74 -7.75
CA ILE A 412 3.66 13.11 -8.54
C ILE A 412 3.29 14.57 -8.29
N LEU A 413 3.12 15.35 -9.36
CA LEU A 413 2.62 16.72 -9.32
C LEU A 413 1.44 16.84 -10.29
N HIS A 414 0.29 17.29 -9.80
CA HIS A 414 -0.96 17.39 -10.58
C HIS A 414 -1.33 16.11 -11.36
N GLY A 415 -1.01 14.93 -10.82
CA GLY A 415 -1.29 13.62 -11.45
C GLY A 415 -0.24 13.15 -12.46
N VAL A 416 0.84 13.91 -12.67
CA VAL A 416 1.95 13.56 -13.58
C VAL A 416 3.19 13.20 -12.76
N GLN A 417 3.91 12.15 -13.18
CA GLN A 417 5.20 11.81 -12.60
C GLN A 417 6.25 12.85 -13.02
N VAL A 418 6.89 13.49 -12.04
CA VAL A 418 7.92 14.53 -12.24
C VAL A 418 9.28 14.15 -11.67
N GLY A 419 9.38 12.98 -11.06
CA GLY A 419 10.60 12.48 -10.44
C GLY A 419 10.37 11.13 -9.76
N GLN A 420 11.31 10.74 -8.90
CA GLN A 420 11.27 9.48 -8.19
C GLN A 420 11.99 9.52 -6.83
N VAL A 421 11.59 8.63 -5.93
CA VAL A 421 12.29 8.35 -4.68
C VAL A 421 13.53 7.52 -5.02
N ILE A 422 14.72 8.00 -4.69
CA ILE A 422 15.98 7.34 -5.03
C ILE A 422 16.41 6.39 -3.92
N GLU A 423 16.26 6.81 -2.68
CA GLU A 423 16.73 6.06 -1.52
C GLU A 423 15.84 6.33 -0.30
N ARG A 424 15.70 5.30 0.53
CA ARG A 424 15.08 5.39 1.86
C ARG A 424 16.09 4.94 2.90
N LYS A 425 16.33 5.79 3.90
CA LYS A 425 17.25 5.51 5.00
C LYS A 425 16.56 5.67 6.35
N LEU A 426 16.68 4.65 7.20
CA LEU A 426 16.22 4.72 8.59
C LEU A 426 17.26 5.46 9.43
N THR A 427 16.81 6.40 10.24
CA THR A 427 17.63 7.15 11.20
C THR A 427 17.03 7.03 12.61
N SER A 428 17.71 7.56 13.62
CA SER A 428 17.19 7.57 15.00
C SER A 428 15.99 8.50 15.22
N LYS A 429 15.74 9.45 14.30
CA LYS A 429 14.64 10.42 14.38
C LYS A 429 13.42 10.04 13.53
N GLY A 430 13.55 9.01 12.69
CA GLY A 430 12.52 8.62 11.72
C GLY A 430 13.17 8.14 10.42
N VAL A 431 12.53 8.43 9.29
CA VAL A 431 12.96 8.00 7.95
C VAL A 431 13.32 9.21 7.10
N GLU A 432 14.47 9.13 6.43
CA GLU A 432 14.92 10.10 5.44
C GLU A 432 14.79 9.49 4.04
N PHE A 433 14.18 10.22 3.12
CA PHE A 433 14.08 9.86 1.72
C PHE A 433 14.92 10.80 0.89
N THR A 434 15.80 10.27 0.06
CA THR A 434 16.46 11.05 -1.00
C THR A 434 15.57 10.96 -2.22
N VAL A 435 15.13 12.11 -2.74
CA VAL A 435 14.29 12.19 -3.93
C VAL A 435 15.01 12.95 -5.03
N ALA A 436 14.70 12.60 -6.27
CA ALA A 436 15.20 13.28 -7.45
C ALA A 436 14.02 13.73 -8.33
N VAL A 437 14.12 14.92 -8.89
CA VAL A 437 13.15 15.53 -9.80
C VAL A 437 13.83 15.74 -11.15
N ASP A 438 13.12 15.41 -12.21
CA ASP A 438 13.63 15.50 -13.57
C ASP A 438 14.06 16.96 -13.89
N PRO A 439 15.12 17.16 -14.70
CA PRO A 439 15.60 18.50 -15.04
C PRO A 439 14.51 19.43 -15.61
N GLN A 440 13.61 18.88 -16.44
CA GLN A 440 12.49 19.61 -17.04
C GLN A 440 11.44 20.11 -16.03
N HIS A 441 11.39 19.51 -14.83
CA HIS A 441 10.40 19.83 -13.78
C HIS A 441 11.03 20.53 -12.56
N ARG A 442 12.34 20.83 -12.61
CA ARG A 442 13.11 21.41 -11.52
C ARG A 442 12.48 22.67 -10.93
N ASP A 443 11.98 23.56 -11.78
CA ASP A 443 11.42 24.86 -11.38
C ASP A 443 10.05 24.79 -10.69
N LEU A 444 9.41 23.61 -10.71
CA LEU A 444 8.11 23.38 -10.07
C LEU A 444 8.21 23.14 -8.56
N VAL A 445 9.43 22.91 -8.04
CA VAL A 445 9.70 22.75 -6.62
C VAL A 445 10.31 24.04 -6.07
N GLN A 446 9.68 24.64 -5.07
CA GLN A 446 10.09 25.91 -4.47
C GLN A 446 10.22 25.77 -2.95
N GLY A 447 10.70 26.83 -2.27
CA GLY A 447 10.97 26.81 -0.82
C GLY A 447 9.78 26.50 0.07
N ASP A 448 8.56 26.82 -0.38
CA ASP A 448 7.31 26.57 0.33
C ASP A 448 6.53 25.32 -0.15
N SER A 449 7.09 24.55 -1.09
CA SER A 449 6.51 23.27 -1.53
C SER A 449 6.27 22.31 -0.36
N LYS A 450 5.17 21.55 -0.44
CA LYS A 450 4.82 20.51 0.54
C LYS A 450 4.81 19.14 -0.12
N PHE A 451 5.16 18.11 0.64
CA PHE A 451 5.26 16.75 0.16
C PHE A 451 4.33 15.85 0.97
N VAL A 452 3.46 15.13 0.29
CA VAL A 452 2.38 14.37 0.90
C VAL A 452 2.50 12.91 0.48
N VAL A 453 2.35 12.00 1.42
CA VAL A 453 2.31 10.55 1.14
C VAL A 453 1.13 10.23 0.22
N ASN A 454 1.38 9.44 -0.82
CA ASN A 454 0.35 8.94 -1.75
C ASN A 454 0.19 7.40 -1.68
N SER A 455 0.93 6.71 -0.81
CA SER A 455 0.93 5.25 -0.69
C SER A 455 -0.13 4.68 0.28
N ARG A 456 -1.00 5.51 0.86
CA ARG A 456 -2.05 5.09 1.81
C ARG A 456 -3.44 5.46 1.30
N VAL A 457 -4.40 4.58 1.53
CA VAL A 457 -5.83 4.86 1.35
C VAL A 457 -6.41 5.21 2.71
N ASP A 458 -7.01 6.40 2.83
CA ASP A 458 -7.76 6.81 4.01
C ASP A 458 -9.25 6.88 3.64
N VAL A 459 -10.07 6.08 4.31
CA VAL A 459 -11.51 6.02 4.05
C VAL A 459 -12.23 6.57 5.26
N LYS A 460 -12.77 7.78 5.11
CA LYS A 460 -13.62 8.39 6.14
C LYS A 460 -15.07 8.03 5.85
N VAL A 461 -15.62 7.16 6.68
CA VAL A 461 -17.03 6.75 6.61
C VAL A 461 -17.84 7.66 7.53
N GLY A 462 -18.62 8.56 6.92
CA GLY A 462 -19.61 9.39 7.59
C GLY A 462 -21.04 8.98 7.21
N LEU A 463 -22.03 9.55 7.90
CA LEU A 463 -23.44 9.32 7.56
C LEU A 463 -23.92 10.18 6.38
N ASP A 464 -23.20 11.25 6.08
CA ASP A 464 -23.44 12.13 4.93
C ASP A 464 -22.69 11.68 3.66
N GLY A 465 -21.89 10.60 3.77
CA GLY A 465 -21.16 10.02 2.64
C GLY A 465 -19.89 9.26 3.05
N VAL A 466 -19.33 8.53 2.09
CA VAL A 466 -18.01 7.92 2.19
C VAL A 466 -17.02 8.81 1.42
N GLU A 467 -16.07 9.40 2.14
CA GLU A 467 -15.00 10.19 1.53
C GLU A 467 -13.74 9.32 1.45
N PHE A 468 -13.24 9.16 0.23
CA PHE A 468 -11.95 8.52 -0.04
C PHE A 468 -10.90 9.62 -0.10
N LEU A 469 -10.11 9.76 0.95
CA LEU A 469 -8.99 10.67 1.03
C LEU A 469 -7.72 9.93 0.62
N GLY A 470 -7.08 10.38 -0.46
CA GLY A 470 -5.80 9.83 -0.90
C GLY A 470 -5.72 9.60 -2.41
N ALA A 471 -4.89 8.63 -2.77
CA ALA A 471 -4.58 8.22 -4.12
C ALA A 471 -5.76 7.48 -4.79
N SER A 472 -5.96 7.70 -6.09
CA SER A 472 -6.77 6.79 -6.93
C SER A 472 -6.22 5.35 -6.85
N ALA A 473 -7.01 4.34 -7.21
CA ALA A 473 -6.55 2.94 -7.11
C ALA A 473 -5.22 2.67 -7.86
N SER A 474 -5.01 3.32 -9.01
CA SER A 474 -3.76 3.27 -9.77
C SER A 474 -2.61 3.98 -9.06
N GLU A 475 -2.87 5.14 -8.46
CA GLU A 475 -1.88 5.90 -7.69
C GLU A 475 -1.53 5.19 -6.38
N TRP A 476 -2.47 4.49 -5.74
CA TRP A 476 -2.21 3.74 -4.51
C TRP A 476 -1.27 2.57 -4.78
N LEU A 477 -1.49 1.81 -5.87
CA LEU A 477 -0.58 0.72 -6.22
C LEU A 477 0.80 1.25 -6.62
N SER A 478 0.85 2.36 -7.37
CA SER A 478 2.13 3.00 -7.74
C SER A 478 2.83 3.60 -6.51
N GLY A 479 2.05 3.99 -5.50
CA GLY A 479 2.50 4.66 -4.30
C GLY A 479 3.13 6.03 -4.60
N GLY A 480 4.07 6.41 -3.74
CA GLY A 480 4.94 7.56 -3.93
C GLY A 480 4.53 8.80 -3.15
N ILE A 481 4.99 9.94 -3.66
CA ILE A 481 4.93 11.23 -2.96
C ILE A 481 4.29 12.26 -3.86
N ARG A 482 3.19 12.85 -3.40
CA ARG A 482 2.51 13.95 -4.06
C ARG A 482 3.14 15.28 -3.65
N ILE A 483 3.45 16.12 -4.63
CA ILE A 483 3.94 17.48 -4.44
C ILE A 483 2.76 18.44 -4.46
N LEU A 484 2.64 19.27 -3.42
CA LEU A 484 1.88 20.52 -3.48
C LEU A 484 2.87 21.62 -3.86
N PRO A 485 2.75 22.20 -5.08
CA PRO A 485 3.71 23.17 -5.56
C PRO A 485 3.68 24.43 -4.70
N GLY A 486 4.87 24.95 -4.44
CA GLY A 486 5.08 26.23 -3.79
C GLY A 486 4.85 27.41 -4.73
N SER A 487 4.79 28.62 -4.17
CA SER A 487 4.65 29.87 -4.93
C SER A 487 5.82 30.83 -4.74
N LYS A 488 6.62 30.67 -3.67
CA LYS A 488 7.73 31.57 -3.32
C LYS A 488 8.81 30.87 -2.49
N GLY A 489 10.04 31.38 -2.64
CA GLY A 489 11.15 31.10 -1.73
C GLY A 489 12.20 30.18 -2.33
N GLU A 490 13.44 30.34 -1.87
CA GLU A 490 14.57 29.52 -2.29
C GLU A 490 14.37 28.08 -1.85
N MET A 491 14.84 27.18 -2.71
CA MET A 491 14.75 25.75 -2.51
C MET A 491 15.56 25.31 -1.27
N LYS A 492 14.97 24.42 -0.47
CA LYS A 492 15.60 23.91 0.74
C LYS A 492 16.31 22.60 0.44
N SER A 493 17.36 22.31 1.19
CA SER A 493 18.02 20.99 1.17
C SER A 493 17.17 19.89 1.80
N SER A 494 16.24 20.27 2.69
CA SER A 494 15.37 19.33 3.39
C SER A 494 13.94 19.86 3.54
N TYR A 495 12.97 18.96 3.36
CA TYR A 495 11.54 19.22 3.57
C TYR A 495 10.89 18.13 4.43
N PRO A 496 9.85 18.45 5.20
CA PRO A 496 9.06 17.45 5.87
C PRO A 496 8.12 16.71 4.89
N LEU A 497 7.96 15.40 5.10
CA LEU A 497 6.97 14.57 4.42
C LEU A 497 5.74 14.40 5.32
N TYR A 498 4.59 14.88 4.87
CA TYR A 498 3.32 14.83 5.61
C TYR A 498 2.55 13.55 5.31
N ALA A 499 1.94 12.98 6.35
CA ALA A 499 1.22 11.71 6.24
C ALA A 499 -0.02 11.77 5.32
N ASN A 500 -0.65 12.94 5.18
CA ASN A 500 -1.82 13.16 4.33
C ASN A 500 -1.96 14.65 3.96
N LEU A 501 -2.96 14.95 3.12
CA LEU A 501 -3.19 16.30 2.58
C LEU A 501 -3.54 17.32 3.67
N GLU A 502 -4.39 16.93 4.63
CA GLU A 502 -4.84 17.80 5.73
C GLU A 502 -3.65 18.26 6.57
N LYS A 503 -2.76 17.34 6.97
CA LYS A 503 -1.55 17.64 7.73
C LYS A 503 -0.59 18.58 7.00
N ALA A 504 -0.50 18.47 5.68
CA ALA A 504 0.33 19.35 4.85
C ALA A 504 -0.20 20.78 4.83
N VAL A 505 -1.52 20.95 4.73
CA VAL A 505 -2.19 22.25 4.80
C VAL A 505 -2.04 22.88 6.19
N GLU A 506 -2.15 22.09 7.24
CA GLU A 506 -1.94 22.54 8.63
C GLU A 506 -0.47 22.79 8.99
N ASN A 507 0.46 22.37 8.14
CA ASN A 507 1.89 22.40 8.40
C ASN A 507 2.27 21.62 9.70
N SER A 508 1.58 20.51 9.97
CA SER A 508 1.76 19.68 11.17
C SER A 508 2.27 18.28 10.81
N LEU A 509 3.33 17.84 11.50
CA LEU A 509 3.85 16.46 11.39
C LEU A 509 3.28 15.54 12.47
N SER A 510 2.55 16.09 13.44
CA SER A 510 1.96 15.36 14.55
C SER A 510 0.73 14.58 14.09
N ASP A 511 0.45 13.45 14.75
CA ASP A 511 -0.82 12.73 14.60
C ASP A 511 -1.98 13.47 15.26
N LEU A 512 -1.69 14.34 16.23
CA LEU A 512 -2.68 15.18 16.89
C LEU A 512 -2.74 16.56 16.23
N PRO A 513 -3.94 17.09 15.93
CA PRO A 513 -4.13 18.47 15.48
C PRO A 513 -3.51 19.47 16.47
N THR A 514 -3.13 20.65 15.97
CA THR A 514 -2.48 21.65 16.81
C THR A 514 -3.46 22.25 17.82
N THR A 515 -3.15 22.18 19.12
CA THR A 515 -3.95 22.83 20.16
C THR A 515 -3.96 24.34 19.97
N THR A 516 -5.15 24.89 19.73
CA THR A 516 -5.37 26.34 19.57
C THR A 516 -5.65 27.00 20.92
N LEU A 517 -6.39 26.33 21.80
CA LEU A 517 -6.79 26.84 23.12
C LEU A 517 -7.01 25.67 24.09
N SER A 518 -6.74 25.91 25.38
CA SER A 518 -7.13 25.00 26.47
C SER A 518 -8.22 25.63 27.35
N LEU A 519 -9.27 24.87 27.61
CA LEU A 519 -10.35 25.19 28.56
C LEU A 519 -10.20 24.41 29.86
N ARG A 520 -10.84 24.90 30.92
CA ARG A 520 -10.96 24.27 32.24
C ARG A 520 -12.44 24.05 32.58
N ALA A 521 -12.81 22.85 33.02
CA ALA A 521 -14.17 22.55 33.50
C ALA A 521 -14.09 21.89 34.89
N GLU A 522 -14.94 22.26 35.85
CA GLU A 522 -14.95 21.60 37.17
C GLU A 522 -15.48 20.16 37.09
N THR A 523 -16.56 19.99 36.35
CA THR A 523 -17.12 18.68 35.98
C THR A 523 -17.05 18.55 34.47
N LEU A 524 -16.83 17.35 33.96
CA LEU A 524 -16.82 17.11 32.52
C LEU A 524 -18.27 17.03 32.02
N PRO A 525 -18.76 18.02 31.25
CA PRO A 525 -20.04 17.88 30.55
C PRO A 525 -19.91 16.81 29.46
N ASP A 526 -21.01 16.41 28.80
CA ASP A 526 -21.04 15.40 27.73
C ASP A 526 -20.15 15.79 26.52
N VAL A 527 -18.84 15.70 26.67
CA VAL A 527 -17.80 16.13 25.73
C VAL A 527 -16.59 15.20 25.90
N GLN A 528 -16.02 14.77 24.78
CA GLN A 528 -14.89 13.85 24.71
C GLN A 528 -13.94 14.25 23.57
N ALA A 529 -12.83 13.51 23.41
CA ALA A 529 -12.00 13.68 22.23
C ALA A 529 -12.81 13.41 20.95
N GLY A 530 -12.71 14.30 19.96
CA GLY A 530 -13.49 14.29 18.73
C GLY A 530 -14.90 14.90 18.84
N SER A 531 -15.27 15.54 19.97
CA SER A 531 -16.44 16.41 20.02
C SER A 531 -16.22 17.65 19.15
N VAL A 532 -17.28 18.13 18.51
CA VAL A 532 -17.17 19.30 17.62
C VAL A 532 -17.15 20.62 18.40
N VAL A 533 -16.43 21.60 17.87
CA VAL A 533 -16.41 22.98 18.37
C VAL A 533 -17.26 23.84 17.45
N LEU A 534 -18.26 24.48 18.02
CA LEU A 534 -19.26 25.26 17.30
C LEU A 534 -19.10 26.76 17.58
N TYR A 535 -19.24 27.57 16.54
CA TYR A 535 -19.44 29.01 16.64
C TYR A 535 -20.81 29.35 16.08
N ARG A 536 -21.71 29.91 16.91
CA ARG A 536 -23.11 30.20 16.50
C ARG A 536 -23.81 29.01 15.81
N LYS A 537 -23.61 27.81 16.37
CA LYS A 537 -24.12 26.51 15.86
C LYS A 537 -23.49 26.01 14.55
N PHE A 538 -22.40 26.61 14.08
CA PHE A 538 -21.63 26.18 12.91
C PHE A 538 -20.31 25.54 13.32
N GLU A 539 -19.91 24.43 12.69
CA GLU A 539 -18.68 23.70 13.03
C GLU A 539 -17.43 24.43 12.56
N VAL A 540 -16.52 24.72 13.50
CA VAL A 540 -15.28 25.47 13.24
C VAL A 540 -14.02 24.75 13.76
N GLY A 541 -14.18 23.64 14.45
CA GLY A 541 -13.07 22.92 15.07
C GLY A 541 -13.51 21.67 15.82
N GLU A 542 -12.61 21.11 16.62
CA GLU A 542 -12.83 19.89 17.38
C GLU A 542 -12.07 19.88 18.72
N VAL A 543 -12.51 19.03 19.64
CA VAL A 543 -11.84 18.75 20.90
C VAL A 543 -10.77 17.68 20.66
N ILE A 544 -9.50 18.02 20.88
CA ILE A 544 -8.36 17.13 20.63
C ILE A 544 -8.18 16.17 21.80
N THR A 545 -8.22 16.67 23.03
CA THR A 545 -7.91 15.88 24.22
C THR A 545 -8.63 16.42 25.45
N VAL A 546 -9.08 15.52 26.31
CA VAL A 546 -9.62 15.82 27.64
C VAL A 546 -8.75 15.14 28.69
N ARG A 547 -8.23 15.90 29.65
CA ARG A 547 -7.34 15.41 30.71
C ARG A 547 -7.95 15.68 32.08
N PRO A 548 -8.27 14.63 32.88
CA PRO A 548 -8.74 14.82 34.25
C PRO A 548 -7.60 15.33 35.15
N ARG A 549 -7.94 16.21 36.07
CA ARG A 549 -7.13 16.66 37.21
C ARG A 549 -7.93 16.43 38.50
N ALA A 550 -7.28 16.55 39.66
CA ALA A 550 -7.92 16.28 40.95
C ALA A 550 -9.15 17.16 41.24
N ASP A 551 -9.20 18.36 40.67
CA ASP A 551 -10.20 19.39 40.93
C ASP A 551 -10.92 19.92 39.66
N ALA A 552 -10.53 19.45 38.46
CA ALA A 552 -11.05 19.95 37.19
C ALA A 552 -10.63 19.06 36.00
N PHE A 553 -11.10 19.39 34.81
CA PHE A 553 -10.68 18.84 33.53
C PHE A 553 -9.99 19.92 32.70
N ASP A 554 -8.87 19.56 32.06
CA ASP A 554 -8.23 20.37 31.03
C ASP A 554 -8.64 19.84 29.65
N ILE A 555 -9.22 20.70 28.83
CA ILE A 555 -9.78 20.35 27.53
C ILE A 555 -9.03 21.14 26.47
N ASP A 556 -8.37 20.46 25.55
CA ASP A 556 -7.60 21.07 24.46
C ASP A 556 -8.42 21.06 23.17
N LEU A 557 -8.53 22.22 22.52
CA LEU A 557 -9.36 22.43 21.34
C LEU A 557 -8.49 22.80 20.14
N HIS A 558 -8.84 22.24 18.99
CA HIS A 558 -8.37 22.67 17.68
C HIS A 558 -9.42 23.58 17.04
N ILE A 559 -9.01 24.74 16.54
CA ILE A 559 -9.83 25.57 15.65
C ILE A 559 -9.11 25.67 14.32
N LYS A 560 -9.83 25.37 13.22
CA LYS A 560 -9.27 25.38 11.86
C LYS A 560 -8.65 26.74 11.57
N PRO A 561 -7.51 26.83 10.87
CA PRO A 561 -6.78 28.08 10.65
C PRO A 561 -7.65 29.24 10.12
N GLU A 562 -8.58 28.95 9.22
CA GLU A 562 -9.52 29.91 8.62
C GLU A 562 -10.51 30.55 9.60
N TYR A 563 -10.80 29.90 10.74
CA TYR A 563 -11.77 30.38 11.75
C TYR A 563 -11.13 30.94 13.01
N ARG A 564 -9.80 30.96 13.10
CA ARG A 564 -9.09 31.43 14.33
C ARG A 564 -9.37 32.90 14.65
N ASN A 565 -9.73 33.71 13.65
CA ASN A 565 -10.13 35.11 13.82
C ASN A 565 -11.47 35.30 14.58
N LEU A 566 -12.31 34.26 14.68
CA LEU A 566 -13.57 34.30 15.43
C LEU A 566 -13.34 34.27 16.96
N LEU A 567 -12.17 33.78 17.37
CA LEU A 567 -11.74 33.70 18.76
C LEU A 567 -11.23 35.05 19.25
N THR A 568 -11.85 35.60 20.29
CA THR A 568 -11.45 36.88 20.89
C THR A 568 -11.19 36.73 22.40
N SER A 569 -10.76 37.79 23.07
CA SER A 569 -10.65 37.81 24.55
C SER A 569 -12.01 37.73 25.25
N ASN A 570 -13.11 37.99 24.53
CA ASN A 570 -14.47 38.00 25.05
C ASN A 570 -15.23 36.70 24.76
N SER A 571 -14.55 35.69 24.23
CA SER A 571 -15.17 34.39 23.92
C SER A 571 -15.46 33.61 25.19
N VAL A 572 -16.72 33.24 25.38
CA VAL A 572 -17.15 32.29 26.43
C VAL A 572 -17.50 30.95 25.81
N PHE A 573 -17.30 29.87 26.56
CA PHE A 573 -17.45 28.50 26.07
C PHE A 573 -18.47 27.76 26.93
N TRP A 574 -19.41 27.07 26.32
CA TRP A 574 -20.31 26.18 27.03
C TRP A 574 -20.41 24.83 26.32
N ALA A 575 -20.69 23.80 27.10
CA ALA A 575 -21.02 22.51 26.54
C ALA A 575 -22.46 22.52 26.04
N GLU A 576 -22.64 21.91 24.87
CA GLU A 576 -23.94 21.55 24.33
C GLU A 576 -24.01 20.03 24.33
N GLY A 577 -24.76 19.48 25.30
CA GLY A 577 -25.06 18.05 25.35
C GLY A 577 -25.81 17.57 24.10
N GLY A 578 -26.03 16.26 24.02
CA GLY A 578 -26.66 15.56 22.91
C GLY A 578 -28.08 16.02 22.57
N ALA A 579 -28.92 15.14 22.02
CA ALA A 579 -30.25 15.53 21.53
C ALA A 579 -31.11 16.20 22.64
N LYS A 580 -31.26 17.53 22.57
CA LYS A 580 -32.09 18.28 23.51
C LYS A 580 -33.55 18.11 23.12
N VAL A 581 -34.23 17.21 23.82
CA VAL A 581 -35.67 16.98 23.67
C VAL A 581 -36.41 18.03 24.50
N GLN A 582 -37.12 18.93 23.82
CA GLN A 582 -37.93 19.95 24.49
C GLN A 582 -39.40 19.61 24.31
N LEU A 583 -40.09 19.38 25.43
CA LEU A 583 -41.53 19.24 25.48
C LEU A 583 -42.14 20.61 25.73
N ASN A 584 -42.88 21.13 24.75
CA ASN A 584 -43.64 22.37 24.89
C ASN A 584 -45.16 22.08 24.77
N GLY A 585 -46.00 23.09 25.05
CA GLY A 585 -47.46 22.94 24.97
C GLY A 585 -48.01 22.59 23.58
N SER A 586 -47.16 22.62 22.54
CA SER A 586 -47.49 22.24 21.15
C SER A 586 -46.93 20.88 20.72
N GLY A 587 -46.19 20.18 21.59
CA GLY A 587 -45.66 18.84 21.33
C GLY A 587 -44.18 18.65 21.66
N LEU A 588 -43.63 17.52 21.20
CA LEU A 588 -42.23 17.17 21.36
C LEU A 588 -41.41 17.76 20.21
N THR A 589 -40.53 18.71 20.50
CA THR A 589 -39.55 19.20 19.53
C THR A 589 -38.20 18.56 19.78
N VAL A 590 -37.70 17.82 18.79
CA VAL A 590 -36.33 17.31 18.78
C VAL A 590 -35.52 18.21 17.86
N GLN A 591 -34.58 18.95 18.44
CA GLN A 591 -33.73 19.85 17.65
C GLN A 591 -32.73 19.02 16.84
N ALA A 592 -32.89 19.02 15.50
CA ALA A 592 -31.95 18.36 14.59
C ALA A 592 -30.54 18.91 14.84
N SER A 593 -29.68 18.05 15.36
CA SER A 593 -28.28 18.35 15.68
C SER A 593 -27.40 17.45 14.81
N PRO A 594 -26.23 17.92 14.34
CA PRO A 594 -25.26 17.04 13.68
C PRO A 594 -25.05 15.77 14.52
N LEU A 595 -25.00 14.58 13.91
CA LEU A 595 -24.93 13.34 14.71
C LEU A 595 -23.67 13.28 15.57
N SER A 596 -22.57 13.90 15.14
CA SER A 596 -21.36 14.09 15.96
C SER A 596 -21.66 14.74 17.29
N ARG A 597 -22.53 15.77 17.32
CA ARG A 597 -23.05 16.37 18.55
C ARG A 597 -23.97 15.43 19.32
N ALA A 598 -24.78 14.62 18.66
CA ALA A 598 -25.67 13.67 19.34
C ALA A 598 -24.92 12.51 20.02
N LEU A 599 -23.81 12.05 19.43
CA LEU A 599 -23.02 10.92 19.91
C LEU A 599 -21.85 11.33 20.81
N LYS A 600 -21.20 12.45 20.50
CA LYS A 600 -19.96 12.90 21.16
C LYS A 600 -20.13 14.23 21.88
N GLY A 601 -21.29 14.89 21.77
CA GLY A 601 -21.50 16.24 22.30
C GLY A 601 -20.73 17.31 21.54
N ALA A 602 -20.89 18.55 21.99
CA ALA A 602 -20.24 19.71 21.36
C ALA A 602 -19.83 20.75 22.40
N ILE A 603 -18.82 21.55 22.08
CA ILE A 603 -18.53 22.80 22.78
C ILE A 603 -18.93 23.94 21.86
N SER A 604 -19.83 24.81 22.30
CA SER A 604 -20.16 26.04 21.57
C SER A 604 -19.51 27.24 22.23
N PHE A 605 -19.18 28.25 21.42
CA PHE A 605 -18.70 29.52 21.92
C PHE A 605 -19.29 30.72 21.17
N ASP A 606 -19.32 31.86 21.86
CA ASP A 606 -19.69 33.15 21.28
C ASP A 606 -18.96 34.27 22.03
N ASN A 607 -18.93 35.47 21.44
CA ASN A 607 -18.28 36.63 22.00
C ASN A 607 -19.30 37.47 22.79
N LEU A 608 -19.13 37.54 24.12
CA LEU A 608 -20.02 38.28 25.03
C LEU A 608 -19.33 39.52 25.60
N SER A 609 -20.03 40.66 25.56
CA SER A 609 -19.55 41.91 26.18
C SER A 609 -19.45 41.75 27.69
N GLY A 610 -18.26 42.00 28.26
CA GLY A 610 -18.00 41.89 29.69
C GLY A 610 -17.39 40.55 30.15
N ALA A 611 -17.26 39.56 29.26
CA ALA A 611 -16.66 38.26 29.61
C ALA A 611 -15.21 38.35 30.11
N SER A 612 -14.47 39.36 29.65
CA SER A 612 -13.10 39.65 30.11
C SER A 612 -13.02 40.13 31.56
N ALA A 613 -14.12 40.58 32.18
CA ALA A 613 -14.11 41.05 33.57
C ALA A 613 -13.88 39.91 34.58
N SER A 614 -14.29 38.70 34.23
CA SER A 614 -14.13 37.47 35.01
C SER A 614 -12.80 36.76 34.78
N GLN A 615 -11.95 37.23 33.87
CA GLN A 615 -10.73 36.52 33.47
C GLN A 615 -9.47 37.36 33.76
N ARG A 616 -8.61 36.88 34.66
CA ARG A 616 -7.28 37.47 34.88
C ARG A 616 -6.35 37.06 33.74
N LYS A 617 -5.46 37.95 33.33
CA LYS A 617 -4.51 37.73 32.22
C LYS A 617 -3.61 36.52 32.55
N GLY A 618 -3.81 35.39 31.88
CA GLY A 618 -3.04 34.15 32.06
C GLY A 618 -3.86 32.93 32.49
N ASP A 619 -5.10 33.11 32.95
CA ASP A 619 -5.95 31.98 33.36
C ASP A 619 -6.55 31.26 32.14
N LYS A 620 -6.55 29.92 32.19
CA LYS A 620 -7.27 29.07 31.21
C LYS A 620 -8.76 29.44 31.23
N ARG A 621 -9.38 29.49 30.05
CA ARG A 621 -10.81 29.85 29.93
C ARG A 621 -11.69 28.76 30.52
N ILE A 622 -12.82 29.14 31.10
CA ILE A 622 -13.77 28.19 31.71
C ILE A 622 -14.72 27.64 30.64
N LEU A 623 -14.97 26.34 30.68
CA LEU A 623 -16.07 25.70 29.98
C LEU A 623 -17.27 25.60 30.93
N TYR A 624 -18.34 26.33 30.63
CA TYR A 624 -19.58 26.29 31.39
C TYR A 624 -20.46 25.09 31.01
N ALA A 625 -21.27 24.61 31.95
CA ALA A 625 -22.15 23.47 31.72
C ALA A 625 -23.31 23.76 30.74
N SER A 626 -23.69 25.04 30.56
CA SER A 626 -24.77 25.44 29.67
C SER A 626 -24.57 26.85 29.12
N GLU A 627 -25.28 27.19 28.03
CA GLU A 627 -25.31 28.53 27.47
C GLU A 627 -25.78 29.58 28.49
N THR A 628 -26.80 29.24 29.28
CA THR A 628 -27.34 30.15 30.31
C THR A 628 -26.32 30.43 31.41
N ALA A 629 -25.50 29.44 31.80
CA ALA A 629 -24.41 29.63 32.75
C ALA A 629 -23.29 30.49 32.14
N ALA A 630 -22.94 30.25 30.86
CA ALA A 630 -21.93 31.05 30.14
C ALA A 630 -22.36 32.50 29.90
N ARG A 631 -23.67 32.79 29.83
CA ARG A 631 -24.21 34.16 29.71
C ARG A 631 -24.35 34.86 31.07
N ALA A 632 -24.28 34.14 32.18
CA ALA A 632 -24.37 34.68 33.53
C ALA A 632 -23.06 35.38 33.98
N VAL A 633 -22.46 36.15 33.09
CA VAL A 633 -21.23 36.93 33.31
C VAL A 633 -21.52 38.40 33.64
N GLY A 634 -22.79 38.74 33.83
CA GLY A 634 -23.22 40.07 34.26
C GLY A 634 -22.93 40.34 35.73
N GLY A 635 -23.42 41.47 36.25
CA GLY A 635 -23.09 41.85 37.63
C GLY A 635 -23.89 41.05 38.64
N GLN A 636 -23.16 40.37 39.53
CA GLN A 636 -23.71 39.56 40.62
C GLN A 636 -24.41 40.42 41.67
N ILE A 637 -25.50 39.87 42.22
CA ILE A 637 -26.25 40.39 43.37
C ILE A 637 -26.51 39.25 44.36
N THR A 638 -26.72 39.59 45.63
CA THR A 638 -27.09 38.67 46.69
C THR A 638 -28.54 38.93 47.09
N LEU A 639 -29.36 37.88 47.08
CA LEU A 639 -30.74 37.91 47.54
C LEU A 639 -30.83 37.14 48.86
N HIS A 640 -31.27 37.80 49.91
CA HIS A 640 -31.46 37.22 51.23
C HIS A 640 -32.92 36.78 51.35
N ALA A 641 -33.14 35.48 51.59
CA ALA A 641 -34.46 34.90 51.75
C ALA A 641 -34.55 34.15 53.09
N PHE A 642 -35.70 34.21 53.75
CA PHE A 642 -35.95 33.42 54.97
C PHE A 642 -36.22 31.94 54.67
N ASP A 643 -36.73 31.65 53.47
CA ASP A 643 -37.03 30.31 53.00
C ASP A 643 -36.60 30.14 51.54
N ALA A 644 -36.08 28.95 51.22
CA ALA A 644 -35.68 28.57 49.86
C ALA A 644 -36.59 27.50 49.24
N GLY A 645 -37.67 27.09 49.91
CA GLY A 645 -38.64 26.12 49.36
C GLY A 645 -39.26 26.56 48.02
N LYS A 646 -39.23 27.86 47.72
CA LYS A 646 -39.71 28.46 46.47
C LYS A 646 -38.59 28.89 45.51
N LEU A 647 -37.33 28.57 45.82
CA LEU A 647 -36.15 29.00 45.07
C LEU A 647 -35.40 27.82 44.48
N ALA A 648 -34.80 28.02 43.31
CA ALA A 648 -33.94 27.03 42.67
C ALA A 648 -32.75 27.69 41.94
N ALA A 649 -31.63 26.98 41.86
CA ALA A 649 -30.55 27.37 40.97
C ALA A 649 -31.06 27.37 39.51
N GLY A 650 -30.73 28.42 38.74
CA GLY A 650 -31.26 28.65 37.40
C GLY A 650 -32.63 29.33 37.34
N MET A 651 -33.27 29.64 38.47
CA MET A 651 -34.57 30.33 38.50
C MET A 651 -34.45 31.73 37.87
N PRO A 652 -35.30 32.07 36.88
CA PRO A 652 -35.19 33.34 36.17
C PRO A 652 -35.69 34.52 37.01
N ILE A 653 -35.02 35.67 36.84
CA ILE A 653 -35.45 36.97 37.34
C ILE A 653 -36.06 37.72 36.16
N ARG A 654 -37.34 38.07 36.28
CA ARG A 654 -38.14 38.69 35.23
C ARG A 654 -38.57 40.09 35.58
N TYR A 655 -38.46 40.99 34.61
CA TYR A 655 -39.10 42.30 34.64
C TYR A 655 -40.12 42.39 33.51
N LEU A 656 -41.39 42.67 33.84
CA LEU A 656 -42.49 42.73 32.86
C LEU A 656 -42.57 41.47 31.97
N GLY A 657 -42.24 40.31 32.53
CA GLY A 657 -42.23 39.02 31.83
C GLY A 657 -40.98 38.73 31.00
N ILE A 658 -39.99 39.63 30.95
CA ILE A 658 -38.72 39.43 30.23
C ILE A 658 -37.63 38.99 31.21
N ASP A 659 -36.89 37.93 30.87
CA ASP A 659 -35.75 37.45 31.66
C ASP A 659 -34.61 38.49 31.63
N ILE A 660 -34.24 39.01 32.79
CA ILE A 660 -33.16 39.99 32.96
C ILE A 660 -32.00 39.47 33.82
N GLY A 661 -32.12 38.25 34.34
CA GLY A 661 -31.14 37.62 35.19
C GLY A 661 -31.61 36.25 35.68
N GLN A 662 -30.81 35.61 36.51
CA GLN A 662 -31.14 34.30 37.08
C GLN A 662 -30.38 34.03 38.39
N ILE A 663 -30.91 33.15 39.24
CA ILE A 663 -30.19 32.61 40.40
C ILE A 663 -29.08 31.67 39.91
N GLN A 664 -27.87 31.82 40.43
CA GLN A 664 -26.75 30.90 40.18
C GLN A 664 -26.64 29.83 41.25
N THR A 665 -26.58 30.24 42.53
CA THR A 665 -26.38 29.32 43.66
C THR A 665 -27.25 29.72 44.86
N LEU A 666 -27.53 28.74 45.71
CA LEU A 666 -28.23 28.90 46.98
C LEU A 666 -27.30 28.40 48.09
N GLU A 667 -27.03 29.23 49.08
CA GLU A 667 -26.18 28.92 50.23
C GLU A 667 -26.96 29.14 51.53
N LEU A 668 -27.08 28.10 52.36
CA LEU A 668 -27.70 28.20 53.67
C LEU A 668 -26.71 28.78 54.69
N LEU A 669 -27.09 29.89 55.32
CA LEU A 669 -26.32 30.47 56.43
C LEU A 669 -27.01 30.18 57.76
N THR A 670 -26.53 29.13 58.42
CA THR A 670 -27.05 28.68 59.73
C THR A 670 -26.84 29.69 60.86
N SER A 671 -25.91 30.63 60.71
CA SER A 671 -25.65 31.68 61.72
C SER A 671 -26.71 32.79 61.74
N ARG A 672 -27.45 32.99 60.64
CA ARG A 672 -28.45 34.05 60.47
C ARG A 672 -29.85 33.53 60.16
N ASN A 673 -30.02 32.20 60.09
CA ASN A 673 -31.27 31.55 59.69
C ASN A 673 -31.81 32.12 58.36
N GLU A 674 -30.92 32.36 57.41
CA GLU A 674 -31.26 32.88 56.08
C GLU A 674 -30.62 32.00 54.99
N VAL A 675 -31.23 32.02 53.81
CA VAL A 675 -30.64 31.49 52.59
C VAL A 675 -30.17 32.66 51.73
N GLN A 676 -28.89 32.64 51.38
CA GLN A 676 -28.32 33.56 50.42
C GLN A 676 -28.40 32.97 49.02
N ALA A 677 -29.24 33.57 48.19
CA ALA A 677 -29.33 33.28 46.78
C ALA A 677 -28.42 34.23 46.00
N LYS A 678 -27.29 33.73 45.50
CA LYS A 678 -26.42 34.49 44.60
C LYS A 678 -27.05 34.47 43.22
N ALA A 679 -27.36 35.64 42.69
CA ALA A 679 -27.97 35.80 41.38
C ALA A 679 -27.12 36.70 40.48
N VAL A 680 -27.29 36.56 39.17
CA VAL A 680 -26.65 37.43 38.19
C VAL A 680 -27.72 38.12 37.36
N LEU A 681 -27.59 39.43 37.25
CA LEU A 681 -28.32 40.26 36.29
C LEU A 681 -27.50 40.38 35.01
N TYR A 682 -28.13 40.25 33.85
CA TYR A 682 -27.43 40.37 32.57
C TYR A 682 -26.77 41.76 32.41
N PRO A 683 -25.63 41.86 31.70
CA PRO A 683 -24.85 43.10 31.60
C PRO A 683 -25.65 44.34 31.18
N GLU A 684 -26.63 44.17 30.30
CA GLU A 684 -27.52 45.23 29.80
C GLU A 684 -28.51 45.77 30.85
N TYR A 685 -28.83 44.98 31.89
CA TYR A 685 -29.84 45.33 32.89
C TYR A 685 -29.25 45.70 34.25
N VAL A 686 -28.01 45.30 34.53
CA VAL A 686 -27.43 45.42 35.87
C VAL A 686 -27.40 46.85 36.43
N GLN A 687 -27.10 47.85 35.59
CA GLN A 687 -27.07 49.25 36.02
C GLN A 687 -28.45 49.82 36.37
N THR A 688 -29.52 49.24 35.83
CA THR A 688 -30.90 49.69 36.05
C THR A 688 -31.47 49.05 37.31
N PHE A 689 -31.25 47.75 37.51
CA PHE A 689 -31.93 46.99 38.57
C PHE A 689 -31.09 46.80 39.84
N ALA A 690 -29.75 46.83 39.78
CA ALA A 690 -28.90 46.75 40.98
C ALA A 690 -28.79 48.10 41.71
N ARG A 691 -29.93 48.66 42.13
CA ARG A 691 -30.06 49.97 42.78
C ARG A 691 -30.85 49.87 44.08
N GLY A 692 -30.53 50.74 45.04
CA GLY A 692 -31.28 50.85 46.29
C GLY A 692 -32.76 51.12 46.01
N GLY A 693 -33.64 50.41 46.73
CA GLY A 693 -35.09 50.47 46.55
C GLY A 693 -35.64 49.47 45.53
N THR A 694 -34.80 48.72 44.80
CA THR A 694 -35.26 47.60 43.98
C THR A 694 -35.87 46.51 44.86
N ARG A 695 -37.01 45.97 44.44
CA ARG A 695 -37.72 44.91 45.14
C ARG A 695 -37.68 43.64 44.30
N PHE A 696 -37.31 42.53 44.93
CA PHE A 696 -37.36 41.21 44.33
C PHE A 696 -38.45 40.42 45.05
N SER A 697 -39.33 39.78 44.30
CA SER A 697 -40.43 39.00 44.86
C SER A 697 -40.61 37.68 44.13
N VAL A 698 -40.81 36.60 44.87
CA VAL A 698 -41.10 35.29 44.25
C VAL A 698 -42.56 35.25 43.85
N ILE A 699 -42.83 34.88 42.60
CA ILE A 699 -44.18 34.67 42.11
C ILE A 699 -44.50 33.18 42.17
N THR A 700 -45.57 32.84 42.89
CA THR A 700 -46.09 31.47 43.05
C THR A 700 -47.51 31.38 42.51
N PRO A 701 -47.96 30.19 42.07
CA PRO A 701 -49.29 30.05 41.49
C PRO A 701 -50.35 30.27 42.55
N GLN A 702 -51.35 31.10 42.26
CA GLN A 702 -52.48 31.35 43.15
C GLN A 702 -53.74 30.71 42.58
N ILE A 703 -54.22 29.65 43.25
CA ILE A 703 -55.44 28.94 42.88
C ILE A 703 -56.43 29.14 44.02
N SER A 704 -57.51 29.85 43.75
CA SER A 704 -58.56 30.11 44.73
C SER A 704 -59.95 30.05 44.09
N ALA A 705 -61.00 30.02 44.91
CA ALA A 705 -62.38 30.10 44.42
C ALA A 705 -62.70 31.44 43.71
N ALA A 706 -61.86 32.47 43.87
CA ALA A 706 -62.01 33.77 43.21
C ALA A 706 -61.39 33.81 41.80
N GLY A 707 -60.59 32.81 41.43
CA GLY A 707 -59.86 32.77 40.17
C GLY A 707 -58.47 32.14 40.31
N VAL A 708 -57.82 31.99 39.16
CA VAL A 708 -56.47 31.47 39.02
C VAL A 708 -55.54 32.56 38.48
N GLU A 709 -54.46 32.83 39.19
CA GLU A 709 -53.41 33.78 38.78
C GLU A 709 -52.06 33.05 38.70
N HIS A 710 -51.21 33.48 37.77
CA HIS A 710 -49.84 32.96 37.59
C HIS A 710 -49.75 31.43 37.35
N LEU A 711 -50.65 30.84 36.55
CA LEU A 711 -50.64 29.40 36.27
C LEU A 711 -49.35 28.89 35.60
N ASP A 712 -48.63 29.76 34.88
CA ASP A 712 -47.31 29.46 34.30
C ASP A 712 -46.26 29.12 35.37
N THR A 713 -46.42 29.67 36.58
CA THR A 713 -45.52 29.41 37.71
C THR A 713 -45.70 28.05 38.38
N ILE A 714 -46.71 27.26 37.99
CA ILE A 714 -46.84 25.86 38.42
C ILE A 714 -45.66 25.03 37.90
N LEU A 715 -45.25 25.27 36.65
CA LEU A 715 -44.16 24.54 36.00
C LEU A 715 -42.83 25.30 36.10
N GLN A 716 -42.87 26.63 36.04
CA GLN A 716 -41.65 27.45 36.05
C GLN A 716 -41.83 28.68 36.95
N PRO A 717 -41.55 28.57 38.26
CA PRO A 717 -41.57 29.72 39.14
C PRO A 717 -40.48 30.72 38.74
N TYR A 718 -40.73 32.01 38.98
CA TYR A 718 -39.79 33.09 38.66
C TYR A 718 -39.79 34.17 39.73
N ILE A 719 -38.72 34.97 39.75
CA ILE A 719 -38.63 36.16 40.61
C ILE A 719 -39.06 37.37 39.78
N ASN A 720 -40.12 38.06 40.20
CA ASN A 720 -40.45 39.38 39.66
C ASN A 720 -39.58 40.45 40.31
N VAL A 721 -39.14 41.42 39.53
CA VAL A 721 -38.31 42.54 40.01
C VAL A 721 -38.96 43.87 39.70
N GLU A 722 -38.93 44.81 40.65
CA GLU A 722 -39.35 46.18 40.46
C GLU A 722 -38.16 47.13 40.68
N PRO A 723 -37.82 48.01 39.72
CA PRO A 723 -36.60 48.80 39.79
C PRO A 723 -36.69 49.94 40.82
N GLY A 724 -35.64 50.09 41.63
CA GLY A 724 -35.44 51.23 42.52
C GLY A 724 -34.65 52.38 41.87
N ARG A 725 -34.76 53.58 42.44
CA ARG A 725 -34.04 54.79 41.98
C ARG A 725 -32.86 55.21 42.86
N GLY A 726 -32.45 54.37 43.82
CA GLY A 726 -31.37 54.67 44.76
C GLY A 726 -29.95 54.46 44.20
N ASN A 727 -28.97 54.57 45.10
CA ASN A 727 -27.56 54.31 44.81
C ASN A 727 -27.32 52.84 44.40
N PRO A 728 -26.28 52.53 43.61
CA PRO A 728 -25.94 51.15 43.27
C PRO A 728 -25.83 50.28 44.51
N ARG A 729 -26.52 49.14 44.51
CA ARG A 729 -26.57 48.19 45.63
C ARG A 729 -26.51 46.77 45.08
N ARG A 730 -25.84 45.87 45.79
CA ARG A 730 -25.67 44.47 45.40
C ARG A 730 -26.40 43.48 46.29
N ASP A 731 -26.76 43.87 47.51
CA ASP A 731 -27.46 43.01 48.47
C ASP A 731 -28.91 43.44 48.63
N PHE A 732 -29.83 42.50 48.46
CA PHE A 732 -31.28 42.72 48.44
C PHE A 732 -32.00 41.67 49.29
N GLU A 733 -33.14 42.05 49.85
CA GLU A 733 -34.03 41.11 50.52
C GLU A 733 -35.07 40.61 49.52
N LEU A 734 -35.36 39.31 49.57
CA LEU A 734 -36.37 38.66 48.75
C LEU A 734 -37.72 38.69 49.48
N GLN A 735 -38.69 39.39 48.90
CA GLN A 735 -40.01 39.59 49.49
C GLN A 735 -41.00 38.52 49.01
N GLU A 736 -42.03 38.24 49.81
CA GLU A 736 -43.21 37.53 49.30
C GLU A 736 -44.09 38.51 48.53
N ALA A 737 -44.58 38.11 47.36
CA ALA A 737 -45.47 38.94 46.55
C ALA A 737 -46.78 39.20 47.29
N THR A 738 -46.94 40.40 47.84
CA THR A 738 -48.23 40.90 48.33
C THR A 738 -48.99 41.49 47.14
N ILE A 739 -50.32 41.33 47.13
CA ILE A 739 -51.28 41.66 46.04
C ILE A 739 -51.37 43.17 45.73
N THR A 740 -50.25 43.89 45.65
CA THR A 740 -50.27 45.30 45.27
C THR A 740 -49.96 45.37 43.79
N ASP A 741 -51.00 45.37 42.98
CA ASP A 741 -50.91 45.69 41.57
C ASP A 741 -50.12 46.99 41.38
N SER A 742 -49.08 46.93 40.54
CA SER A 742 -48.18 48.04 40.24
C SER A 742 -48.90 49.36 39.88
N ARG A 743 -50.14 49.27 39.36
CA ARG A 743 -51.03 50.42 39.08
C ARG A 743 -51.30 51.34 40.28
N TYR A 744 -51.13 50.82 41.51
CA TYR A 744 -51.39 51.60 42.72
C TYR A 744 -50.13 52.20 43.34
N LEU A 745 -48.91 51.83 42.91
CA LEU A 745 -47.65 52.23 43.58
C LEU A 745 -47.49 53.74 43.77
N ASP A 746 -47.82 54.56 42.77
CA ASP A 746 -47.70 56.04 42.79
C ASP A 746 -48.99 56.74 43.27
N GLY A 747 -49.92 55.98 43.88
CA GLY A 747 -51.20 56.47 44.35
C GLY A 747 -51.16 57.21 45.70
N LEU A 748 -52.24 57.95 46.00
CA LEU A 748 -52.44 58.61 47.28
C LEU A 748 -52.60 57.55 48.39
N SER A 749 -51.69 57.56 49.35
CA SER A 749 -51.77 56.68 50.53
C SER A 749 -52.57 57.34 51.64
N ILE A 750 -53.56 56.66 52.19
CA ILE A 750 -54.39 57.11 53.32
C ILE A 750 -54.54 55.98 54.34
N VAL A 751 -54.93 56.32 55.56
CA VAL A 751 -55.14 55.34 56.64
C VAL A 751 -56.59 55.39 57.09
N LEU A 752 -57.24 54.23 57.15
CA LEU A 752 -58.54 54.11 57.81
C LEU A 752 -58.36 53.51 59.20
N GLU A 753 -59.05 54.07 60.16
CA GLU A 753 -59.11 53.58 61.53
C GLU A 753 -60.44 52.87 61.76
N VAL A 754 -60.34 51.64 62.24
CA VAL A 754 -61.50 50.75 62.47
C VAL A 754 -61.36 50.04 63.82
N PRO A 755 -62.46 49.74 64.52
CA PRO A 755 -62.38 48.99 65.78
C PRO A 755 -61.77 47.59 65.59
N GLU A 756 -62.14 46.91 64.49
CA GLU A 756 -61.65 45.58 64.14
C GLU A 756 -61.51 45.41 62.62
N ALA A 757 -60.63 44.49 62.20
CA ALA A 757 -60.34 44.25 60.78
C ALA A 757 -61.52 43.66 59.99
N GLY A 758 -62.40 42.88 60.65
CA GLY A 758 -63.49 42.17 59.99
C GLY A 758 -63.00 41.27 58.84
N SER A 759 -63.61 41.42 57.65
CA SER A 759 -63.27 40.69 56.42
C SER A 759 -62.24 41.40 55.53
N LEU A 760 -61.66 42.51 56.01
CA LEU A 760 -60.69 43.28 55.25
C LEU A 760 -59.34 42.55 55.23
N ALA A 761 -58.75 42.47 54.06
CA ALA A 761 -57.45 41.86 53.83
C ALA A 761 -56.59 42.74 52.91
N ILE A 762 -55.29 42.50 52.87
CA ILE A 762 -54.42 43.11 51.87
C ILE A 762 -54.93 42.71 50.48
N GLY A 763 -55.14 43.69 49.60
CA GLY A 763 -55.76 43.51 48.29
C GLY A 763 -57.28 43.75 48.25
N THR A 764 -57.95 44.02 49.39
CA THR A 764 -59.38 44.39 49.39
C THR A 764 -59.61 45.68 48.58
N PRO A 765 -60.56 45.70 47.63
CA PRO A 765 -60.76 46.85 46.76
C PRO A 765 -61.38 48.05 47.47
N VAL A 766 -60.91 49.25 47.12
CA VAL A 766 -61.50 50.53 47.51
C VAL A 766 -62.32 51.08 46.34
N LEU A 767 -63.59 51.38 46.61
CA LEU A 767 -64.62 51.63 45.62
C LEU A 767 -65.14 53.06 45.71
N PHE A 768 -65.29 53.71 44.56
CA PHE A 768 -66.05 54.95 44.43
C PHE A 768 -67.22 54.72 43.49
N ARG A 769 -68.45 54.83 43.98
CA ARG A 769 -69.69 54.53 43.23
C ARG A 769 -69.66 53.15 42.51
N GLY A 770 -69.06 52.15 43.16
CA GLY A 770 -68.94 50.78 42.64
C GLY A 770 -67.77 50.53 41.69
N ILE A 771 -66.99 51.55 41.33
CA ILE A 771 -65.76 51.41 40.52
C ILE A 771 -64.57 51.25 41.45
N GLU A 772 -63.70 50.27 41.19
CA GLU A 772 -62.43 50.11 41.92
C GLU A 772 -61.48 51.25 41.58
N VAL A 773 -61.08 52.00 42.60
CA VAL A 773 -60.21 53.18 42.48
C VAL A 773 -58.92 53.06 43.30
N GLY A 774 -58.87 52.09 44.21
CA GLY A 774 -57.73 51.81 45.08
C GLY A 774 -57.80 50.43 45.72
N THR A 775 -56.86 50.13 46.60
CA THR A 775 -56.78 48.84 47.31
C THR A 775 -56.20 48.99 48.72
N VAL A 776 -56.49 48.03 49.60
CA VAL A 776 -55.81 47.88 50.90
C VAL A 776 -54.38 47.37 50.66
N THR A 777 -53.40 48.14 51.11
CA THR A 777 -51.96 47.81 50.97
C THR A 777 -51.35 47.23 52.24
N GLY A 778 -51.99 47.41 53.40
CA GLY A 778 -51.46 46.93 54.66
C GLY A 778 -52.44 47.13 55.81
N MET A 779 -52.27 46.34 56.86
CA MET A 779 -53.04 46.43 58.09
C MET A 779 -52.09 46.28 59.27
N THR A 780 -52.26 47.13 60.26
CA THR A 780 -51.45 47.10 61.49
C THR A 780 -52.33 47.49 62.67
N LEU A 781 -51.97 47.08 63.88
CA LEU A 781 -52.61 47.62 65.08
C LEU A 781 -52.18 49.07 65.30
N GLY A 782 -53.10 49.89 65.79
CA GLY A 782 -52.79 51.21 66.34
C GLY A 782 -51.68 51.11 67.38
N THR A 783 -50.96 52.20 67.63
CA THR A 783 -49.85 52.21 68.61
C THR A 783 -50.29 51.83 70.03
N LEU A 784 -51.58 51.96 70.34
CA LEU A 784 -52.19 51.57 71.63
C LEU A 784 -53.00 50.27 71.53
N SER A 785 -53.00 49.59 70.38
CA SER A 785 -53.77 48.36 70.11
C SER A 785 -55.29 48.46 70.32
N ASP A 786 -55.85 49.67 70.32
CA ASP A 786 -57.28 49.98 70.53
C ASP A 786 -58.09 50.00 69.22
N ARG A 787 -57.42 50.00 68.08
CA ARG A 787 -57.98 50.04 66.73
C ARG A 787 -57.05 49.38 65.73
N VAL A 788 -57.58 48.97 64.57
CA VAL A 788 -56.81 48.54 63.41
C VAL A 788 -56.64 49.71 62.46
N MET A 789 -55.39 49.99 62.08
CA MET A 789 -55.02 50.96 61.06
C MET A 789 -54.88 50.25 59.71
N ILE A 790 -55.75 50.60 58.77
CA ILE A 790 -55.81 50.03 57.43
C ILE A 790 -55.17 51.02 56.46
N ALA A 791 -53.98 50.69 55.97
CA ALA A 791 -53.32 51.47 54.95
C ALA A 791 -53.95 51.18 53.58
N LEU A 792 -54.49 52.21 52.95
CA LEU A 792 -55.04 52.16 51.60
C LEU A 792 -54.16 52.93 50.63
N ARG A 793 -54.23 52.57 49.35
CA ARG A 793 -53.68 53.37 48.28
C ARG A 793 -54.68 53.56 47.14
N ILE A 794 -54.94 54.83 46.79
CA ILE A 794 -55.86 55.24 45.72
C ILE A 794 -55.03 55.59 44.49
N SER A 795 -55.37 55.03 43.32
CA SER A 795 -54.60 55.26 42.08
C SER A 795 -54.48 56.75 41.72
N GLN A 796 -53.40 57.10 41.01
CA GLN A 796 -53.10 58.48 40.61
C GLN A 796 -54.24 59.14 39.81
N ARG A 797 -55.00 58.36 39.02
CA ARG A 797 -56.15 58.85 38.24
C ARG A 797 -57.30 59.32 39.14
N TYR A 798 -57.50 58.70 40.30
CA TYR A 798 -58.67 58.90 41.16
C TYR A 798 -58.38 59.62 42.48
N GLN A 799 -57.11 59.94 42.78
CA GLN A 799 -56.74 60.65 44.02
C GLN A 799 -57.49 61.96 44.28
N HIS A 800 -57.93 62.68 43.22
CA HIS A 800 -58.70 63.92 43.32
C HIS A 800 -60.12 63.74 43.89
N LEU A 801 -60.62 62.51 43.95
CA LEU A 801 -61.94 62.18 44.50
C LEU A 801 -61.96 62.18 46.02
N VAL A 802 -60.81 61.93 46.66
CA VAL A 802 -60.70 61.89 48.12
C VAL A 802 -60.47 63.30 48.67
N ARG A 803 -61.40 63.75 49.51
CA ARG A 803 -61.41 65.05 50.19
C ARG A 803 -61.28 64.87 51.68
N ASN A 804 -60.91 65.94 52.39
CA ASN A 804 -60.74 65.90 53.84
C ASN A 804 -62.02 65.50 54.61
N ASN A 805 -63.19 65.67 54.00
CA ASN A 805 -64.50 65.29 54.53
C ASN A 805 -65.09 64.03 53.84
N SER A 806 -64.30 63.29 53.06
CA SER A 806 -64.77 62.02 52.49
C SER A 806 -65.07 61.02 53.60
N VAL A 807 -66.17 60.29 53.43
CA VAL A 807 -66.67 59.32 54.39
C VAL A 807 -66.49 57.93 53.79
N PHE A 808 -65.87 57.02 54.56
CA PHE A 808 -65.60 55.65 54.16
C PHE A 808 -66.51 54.71 54.94
N TRP A 809 -67.00 53.64 54.31
CA TRP A 809 -67.77 52.59 54.98
C TRP A 809 -67.44 51.21 54.42
N LEU A 810 -67.74 50.17 55.21
CA LEU A 810 -67.63 48.80 54.76
C LEU A 810 -68.76 48.49 53.76
N ALA A 811 -68.40 48.16 52.53
CA ALA A 811 -69.32 47.71 51.50
C ALA A 811 -69.35 46.18 51.49
N SER A 812 -70.32 45.58 52.20
CA SER A 812 -70.52 44.14 52.22
C SER A 812 -71.21 43.65 50.93
N GLY A 813 -70.83 42.47 50.44
CA GLY A 813 -71.37 41.89 49.21
C GLY A 813 -72.85 41.48 49.27
N TYR A 814 -73.47 41.39 50.46
CA TYR A 814 -74.91 41.18 50.63
C TYR A 814 -75.45 42.03 51.77
N SER A 815 -76.48 42.82 51.50
CA SER A 815 -77.33 43.42 52.54
C SER A 815 -78.76 42.96 52.34
N LEU A 816 -79.35 42.37 53.39
CA LEU A 816 -80.75 41.98 53.41
C LEU A 816 -81.52 42.96 54.30
N ASP A 817 -82.39 43.76 53.68
CA ASP A 817 -83.30 44.66 54.39
C ASP A 817 -84.66 43.94 54.49
N PHE A 818 -85.10 43.60 55.70
CA PHE A 818 -86.41 42.97 55.95
C PHE A 818 -87.42 43.98 56.51
N GLY A 819 -88.53 44.17 55.78
CA GLY A 819 -89.69 44.96 56.23
C GLY A 819 -90.94 44.10 56.42
N LEU A 820 -91.93 44.60 57.15
CA LEU A 820 -93.20 43.90 57.47
C LEU A 820 -94.03 43.53 56.22
N THR A 821 -93.72 44.10 55.04
CA THR A 821 -94.44 43.87 53.77
C THR A 821 -93.59 43.20 52.68
N GLY A 822 -92.35 42.82 52.98
CA GLY A 822 -91.44 42.13 52.04
C GLY A 822 -89.96 42.46 52.28
N GLY A 823 -89.07 41.57 51.82
CA GLY A 823 -87.61 41.74 51.88
C GLY A 823 -87.02 42.12 50.53
N VAL A 824 -86.08 43.07 50.51
CA VAL A 824 -85.27 43.42 49.33
C VAL A 824 -83.86 42.91 49.55
N VAL A 825 -83.37 42.11 48.59
CA VAL A 825 -81.99 41.64 48.56
C VAL A 825 -81.20 42.52 47.61
N LYS A 826 -80.14 43.18 48.11
CA LYS A 826 -79.14 43.85 47.28
C LYS A 826 -77.92 42.94 47.19
N THR A 827 -77.61 42.47 45.98
CA THR A 827 -76.45 41.60 45.71
C THR A 827 -75.31 42.45 45.15
N GLY A 828 -74.18 42.49 45.86
CA GLY A 828 -72.91 43.04 45.39
C GLY A 828 -72.21 42.12 44.40
N THR A 829 -71.01 42.50 43.94
CA THR A 829 -70.19 41.63 43.07
C THR A 829 -69.60 40.47 43.87
N PHE A 830 -69.31 39.35 43.21
CA PHE A 830 -68.70 38.18 43.85
C PHE A 830 -67.33 38.51 44.51
N ASN A 831 -66.60 39.49 43.97
CA ASN A 831 -65.35 39.97 44.57
C ASN A 831 -65.59 40.71 45.91
N GLN A 832 -66.67 41.50 46.00
CA GLN A 832 -67.10 42.14 47.27
C GLN A 832 -67.58 41.11 48.30
N PHE A 833 -68.07 39.96 47.86
CA PHE A 833 -68.44 38.85 48.74
C PHE A 833 -67.22 38.15 49.33
N ILE A 834 -66.20 37.83 48.52
CA ILE A 834 -65.03 37.08 48.98
C ILE A 834 -64.06 37.95 49.80
N ARG A 835 -63.76 39.18 49.34
CA ARG A 835 -62.68 40.01 49.91
C ARG A 835 -63.19 41.20 50.73
N GLY A 836 -64.51 41.37 50.85
CA GLY A 836 -65.11 42.62 51.31
C GLY A 836 -64.84 43.77 50.33
N GLY A 837 -65.32 44.96 50.66
CA GLY A 837 -64.99 46.19 49.93
C GLY A 837 -65.06 47.39 50.84
N ILE A 838 -64.26 48.41 50.56
CA ILE A 838 -64.36 49.71 51.24
C ILE A 838 -64.92 50.70 50.24
N ALA A 839 -66.09 51.27 50.49
CA ALA A 839 -66.66 52.31 49.64
C ALA A 839 -66.48 53.68 50.29
N PHE A 840 -66.41 54.72 49.46
CA PHE A 840 -66.43 56.09 49.97
C PHE A 840 -67.22 57.04 49.07
N ALA A 841 -67.69 58.12 49.68
CA ALA A 841 -68.32 59.24 49.02
C ALA A 841 -67.99 60.55 49.75
N THR A 842 -68.13 61.67 49.05
CA THR A 842 -67.88 63.01 49.60
C THR A 842 -69.24 63.71 49.79
N PRO A 843 -69.62 64.09 51.02
CA PRO A 843 -70.85 64.83 51.29
C PRO A 843 -70.88 66.17 50.53
N PRO A 844 -72.07 66.69 50.17
CA PRO A 844 -72.20 67.96 49.49
C PRO A 844 -71.81 69.09 50.45
N GLY A 845 -71.03 70.05 49.94
CA GLY A 845 -70.58 71.21 50.72
C GLY A 845 -70.14 72.34 49.80
N THR A 846 -70.56 73.56 50.14
CA THR A 846 -70.13 74.80 49.49
C THR A 846 -69.47 75.70 50.54
N PRO A 847 -68.14 75.91 50.51
CA PRO A 847 -67.18 75.46 49.50
C PRO A 847 -66.79 73.98 49.61
N LEU A 848 -66.26 73.41 48.51
CA LEU A 848 -65.75 72.04 48.47
C LEU A 848 -64.50 71.90 49.35
N ALA A 849 -64.41 70.84 50.14
CA ALA A 849 -63.25 70.60 51.00
C ALA A 849 -61.96 70.33 50.18
N PRO A 850 -60.77 70.64 50.73
CA PRO A 850 -59.49 70.35 50.09
C PRO A 850 -59.28 68.84 49.84
N LYS A 851 -58.40 68.52 48.87
CA LYS A 851 -57.94 67.14 48.63
C LYS A 851 -57.25 66.60 49.88
N ALA A 852 -57.45 65.31 50.16
CA ALA A 852 -56.75 64.64 51.24
C ALA A 852 -55.24 64.57 50.94
N GLN A 853 -54.43 64.78 51.98
CA GLN A 853 -52.98 64.62 51.90
C GLN A 853 -52.58 63.17 52.16
N ALA A 854 -51.37 62.79 51.72
CA ALA A 854 -50.82 61.47 51.99
C ALA A 854 -50.70 61.24 53.52
N GLY A 855 -51.06 60.04 53.97
CA GLY A 855 -51.10 59.69 55.38
C GLY A 855 -52.27 60.29 56.15
N LYS A 856 -53.29 60.87 55.49
CA LYS A 856 -54.50 61.33 56.18
C LYS A 856 -55.26 60.15 56.79
N HIS A 857 -55.66 60.31 58.06
CA HIS A 857 -56.47 59.35 58.79
C HIS A 857 -57.97 59.66 58.62
N PHE A 858 -58.76 58.62 58.39
CA PHE A 858 -60.23 58.65 58.33
C PHE A 858 -60.81 57.53 59.20
N LEU A 859 -62.05 57.69 59.63
CA LEU A 859 -62.80 56.63 60.29
C LEU A 859 -63.55 55.81 59.24
N LEU A 860 -63.52 54.48 59.34
CA LEU A 860 -64.43 53.61 58.57
C LEU A 860 -65.74 53.48 59.35
N LEU A 861 -66.84 53.86 58.72
CA LEU A 861 -68.17 53.64 59.27
C LEU A 861 -68.61 52.18 59.08
N GLU A 862 -69.32 51.66 60.08
CA GLU A 862 -69.88 50.30 60.05
C GLU A 862 -71.02 50.14 59.03
N SER A 863 -71.71 51.24 58.69
CA SER A 863 -72.83 51.23 57.76
C SER A 863 -72.76 52.37 56.73
N GLU A 864 -73.35 52.11 55.56
CA GLU A 864 -73.46 53.08 54.46
C GLU A 864 -74.34 54.28 54.88
N PRO A 865 -73.89 55.54 54.67
CA PRO A 865 -74.71 56.73 54.98
C PRO A 865 -75.98 56.76 54.14
N LYS A 866 -77.18 56.91 54.72
CA LYS A 866 -78.46 56.72 53.99
C LYS A 866 -78.62 57.61 52.75
N GLU A 867 -78.12 58.84 52.80
CA GLU A 867 -78.35 59.87 51.76
C GLU A 867 -77.24 59.92 50.69
N TRP A 868 -76.21 59.06 50.78
CA TRP A 868 -75.00 59.18 49.94
C TRP A 868 -75.27 59.14 48.43
N ARG A 869 -76.32 58.42 48.02
CA ARG A 869 -76.74 58.29 46.60
C ARG A 869 -77.29 59.60 46.05
N GLU A 870 -77.89 60.40 46.91
CA GLU A 870 -78.53 61.68 46.56
C GLU A 870 -77.52 62.84 46.58
N TRP A 871 -76.39 62.70 47.28
CA TRP A 871 -75.39 63.76 47.44
C TRP A 871 -74.90 64.37 46.13
N GLY A 872 -74.71 63.56 45.07
CA GLY A 872 -74.37 64.06 43.73
C GLY A 872 -73.14 64.98 43.64
N THR A 873 -72.27 65.01 44.66
CA THR A 873 -71.22 66.03 44.82
C THR A 873 -70.29 66.11 43.62
N ALA A 874 -70.16 67.29 43.03
CA ALA A 874 -69.24 67.56 41.93
C ALA A 874 -67.79 67.60 42.42
N LEU A 875 -66.94 66.67 41.95
CA LEU A 875 -65.53 66.55 42.33
C LEU A 875 -64.62 66.77 41.11
N PRO A 876 -64.37 68.02 40.70
CA PRO A 876 -63.47 68.31 39.58
C PRO A 876 -62.01 67.96 39.92
N ARG A 877 -61.23 67.68 38.87
CA ARG A 877 -59.80 67.33 38.98
C ARG A 877 -58.93 68.44 39.53
#